data_AF-A0A968SBF3-F1
#
_entry.id   AF-A0A968SBF3-F1
#
_cell.length_a   1.000
_cell.length_b   1.000
_cell.length_c   1.000
_cell.angle_alpha   90.00
_cell.angle_beta   90.00
_cell.angle_gamma   90.00
#
_symmetry.space_group_name_H-M   'P 1'
#
loop_
_entity.id
_entity.type
_entity.pdbx_description
1 polymer ?
#
loop_
_entity_poly.entity_id
_entity_poly.type
_entity_poly.pdbx_seq_one_letter_code
_entity_poly.pdbx_strand_id
1 'polypeptide(L)'
;MQYLEQQEWLLTNGTGGFASGTVSDARTRTYHGWLMAALEPPGSRRLLLSHLEATLQVRETITKLGTNFWTDGEVAPQGYHSLQSFTIEPVPTWVWQKHDWLLKRQIFLPHVNPEASEVPQRILIHYTYQGSVPTKLMLRPLIADRNFHHQQLAAHGYKFNQYPHQNPYQSQSPPHNPLYKRSSDQYHSPQQVHFQLVAPMVGTPWLLRWSRGEYQANNYWYENYFYPEEQKRGLADREDLYNPGLLVVDLAPGESVTLEARLGAMDLLLPVLQEADFHQALKQEQERQQQLITQTKLPPKAGLPQLIRASDQFLVARLSTRSSTVIAGYHWFDDWGRDTLIALPGLTLTTHRFDLARGLLQTMSHYCRDGLIPNTFPQGKTEPIYNALDASLWWIEALGLYLETSGDWEFLREQYPVVRKIYKALAGGTKFNIRVDAIDGLLTWNESGVAITWMDALVNGSPVTPRCGKCVEINALWYSALCWAEQWAKFLDLPQQVEVYAQVSQRVRLSLQKFWNHHQGYFYDVISPEDLLDSKIRPNGIIALALRHCAFSPEQGRAALQMASDRLLTPYGLRTLDPADPSYRGSYQGNPGDRDASYHQGTVWVWLLGSFLRAWQRFYPETKLNFDFHPLLNHFQQEAGLGSISEIFDGDSPHHPRGAIAQAWSIAEVLREYSQFEN
;
A
#
# COMPACT_ATOMS: atom_id res chain seq x y z
N MET A 1 17.14 16.07 14.65
CA MET A 1 15.84 16.21 14.00
C MET A 1 15.96 15.65 12.60
N GLN A 2 16.53 16.39 11.63
CA GLN A 2 16.57 16.14 10.16
C GLN A 2 16.41 14.73 9.59
N TYR A 3 16.97 13.72 10.23
CA TYR A 3 16.88 12.32 9.81
C TYR A 3 15.58 11.63 10.29
N LEU A 4 15.12 11.94 11.51
CA LEU A 4 13.98 11.28 12.16
C LEU A 4 12.61 11.74 11.65
N GLU A 5 12.50 12.91 11.03
CA GLU A 5 11.24 13.33 10.37
C GLU A 5 11.08 12.74 8.95
N GLN A 6 12.14 12.18 8.38
CA GLN A 6 12.12 11.50 7.08
C GLN A 6 11.84 10.00 7.21
N GLN A 7 12.05 9.45 8.41
CA GLN A 7 11.66 8.09 8.75
C GLN A 7 10.19 8.07 9.21
N GLU A 8 9.39 7.30 8.49
CA GLU A 8 7.96 7.13 8.65
C GLU A 8 7.66 5.70 9.13
N TRP A 9 6.59 5.52 9.90
CA TRP A 9 6.07 4.22 10.31
C TRP A 9 4.66 4.02 9.76
N LEU A 10 4.27 2.77 9.51
CA LEU A 10 2.97 2.39 8.99
C LEU A 10 2.42 1.20 9.78
N LEU A 11 1.16 1.30 10.19
CA LEU A 11 0.36 0.20 10.72
C LEU A 11 -0.89 0.03 9.86
N THR A 12 -1.25 -1.21 9.55
CA THR A 12 -2.43 -1.56 8.73
C THR A 12 -3.28 -2.58 9.48
N ASN A 13 -4.58 -2.62 9.21
CA ASN A 13 -5.51 -3.50 9.92
C ASN A 13 -6.19 -4.55 9.05
N GLY A 14 -5.72 -4.77 7.82
CA GLY A 14 -6.34 -5.70 6.88
C GLY A 14 -7.67 -5.21 6.28
N THR A 15 -8.01 -3.92 6.40
CA THR A 15 -9.25 -3.34 5.83
C THR A 15 -9.00 -2.14 4.91
N GLY A 16 -7.73 -1.81 4.62
CA GLY A 16 -7.32 -0.56 3.97
C GLY A 16 -7.25 0.64 4.94
N GLY A 17 -7.77 0.50 6.17
CA GLY A 17 -7.52 1.44 7.25
C GLY A 17 -6.08 1.33 7.77
N PHE A 18 -5.52 2.47 8.20
CA PHE A 18 -4.12 2.53 8.62
C PHE A 18 -3.87 3.58 9.71
N ALA A 19 -2.67 3.52 10.28
CA ALA A 19 -2.10 4.57 11.11
C ALA A 19 -0.66 4.83 10.66
N SER A 20 -0.24 6.09 10.66
CA SER A 20 1.10 6.48 10.23
C SER A 20 1.55 7.81 10.82
N GLY A 21 2.85 8.02 10.84
CA GLY A 21 3.52 9.25 11.24
C GLY A 21 5.03 9.11 11.08
N THR A 22 5.79 10.05 11.66
CA THR A 22 7.26 9.98 11.66
C THR A 22 7.82 9.42 12.97
N VAL A 23 9.08 8.99 12.94
CA VAL A 23 9.84 8.56 14.12
C VAL A 23 9.96 9.71 15.14
N SER A 24 10.19 10.94 14.67
CA SER A 24 10.28 12.14 15.51
C SER A 24 8.97 12.58 16.17
N ASP A 25 7.87 11.86 15.90
CA ASP A 25 6.50 12.24 16.23
C ASP A 25 6.07 13.56 15.57
N ALA A 26 6.76 14.00 14.51
CA ALA A 26 6.38 15.12 13.67
C ALA A 26 5.36 14.71 12.60
N ARG A 27 4.53 15.68 12.17
CA ARG A 27 3.51 15.51 11.12
C ARG A 27 4.06 16.26 9.92
N THR A 28 4.46 15.51 8.89
CA THR A 28 5.09 16.09 7.70
C THR A 28 4.22 15.98 6.46
N ARG A 29 3.19 15.10 6.50
CA ARG A 29 2.27 14.82 5.41
C ARG A 29 0.81 14.89 5.87
N THR A 30 -0.08 15.13 4.91
CA THR A 30 -1.54 15.08 5.13
C THR A 30 -2.03 13.68 5.55
N TYR A 31 -1.23 12.66 5.25
CA TYR A 31 -1.55 11.27 5.50
C TYR A 31 -1.10 10.75 6.88
N HIS A 32 -0.39 11.57 7.67
CA HIS A 32 0.00 11.23 9.03
C HIS A 32 -1.20 11.35 9.97
N GLY A 33 -1.54 10.24 10.62
CA GLY A 33 -2.75 10.12 11.42
C GLY A 33 -2.80 8.78 12.14
N TRP A 34 -3.37 8.76 13.34
CA TRP A 34 -3.43 7.56 14.19
C TRP A 34 -4.68 6.70 13.90
N LEU A 35 -5.76 7.26 13.35
CA LEU A 35 -6.89 6.47 12.90
C LEU A 35 -7.40 6.97 11.55
N MET A 36 -6.82 6.44 10.47
CA MET A 36 -7.39 6.52 9.12
C MET A 36 -8.32 5.33 8.91
N ALA A 37 -9.63 5.54 9.10
CA ALA A 37 -10.64 4.49 9.01
C ALA A 37 -11.17 4.35 7.57
N ALA A 38 -11.10 3.15 7.00
CA ALA A 38 -11.71 2.77 5.72
C ALA A 38 -13.21 2.50 5.91
N LEU A 39 -14.08 3.48 5.70
CA LEU A 39 -15.51 3.32 5.99
C LEU A 39 -16.21 2.29 5.09
N GLU A 40 -15.67 2.08 3.90
CA GLU A 40 -16.11 1.06 2.95
C GLU A 40 -14.88 0.27 2.49
N PRO A 41 -14.37 -0.66 3.31
CA PRO A 41 -13.13 -1.38 3.04
C PRO A 41 -13.07 -1.96 1.61
N PRO A 42 -11.99 -1.66 0.85
CA PRO A 42 -10.74 -1.04 1.31
C PRO A 42 -10.64 0.50 1.19
N GLY A 43 -11.70 1.15 0.69
CA GLY A 43 -11.73 2.57 0.32
C GLY A 43 -12.49 3.45 1.31
N SER A 44 -12.90 4.64 0.82
CA SER A 44 -13.65 5.63 1.61
C SER A 44 -12.95 5.97 2.93
N ARG A 45 -11.64 6.18 2.88
CA ARG A 45 -10.80 6.42 4.07
C ARG A 45 -11.00 7.83 4.61
N ARG A 46 -11.18 7.92 5.92
CA ARG A 46 -11.27 9.18 6.66
C ARG A 46 -10.31 9.21 7.82
N LEU A 47 -9.62 10.32 8.00
CA LEU A 47 -8.94 10.60 9.25
C LEU A 47 -10.02 10.87 10.30
N LEU A 48 -9.93 10.22 11.46
CA LEU A 48 -10.81 10.45 12.62
C LEU A 48 -10.01 10.95 13.83
N LEU A 49 -8.86 10.32 14.10
CA LEU A 49 -7.90 10.73 15.10
C LEU A 49 -6.57 11.04 14.41
N SER A 50 -6.15 12.31 14.40
CA SER A 50 -4.83 12.70 13.93
C SER A 50 -3.77 12.17 14.89
N HIS A 51 -3.81 12.60 16.16
CA HIS A 51 -2.85 12.16 17.18
C HIS A 51 -3.32 12.58 18.58
N LEU A 52 -2.53 12.20 19.60
CA LEU A 52 -2.61 12.80 20.94
C LEU A 52 -1.43 13.76 21.15
N GLU A 53 -1.71 15.00 21.50
CA GLU A 53 -0.70 15.91 22.06
C GLU A 53 -0.49 15.55 23.53
N ALA A 54 0.65 14.93 23.82
CA ALA A 54 1.01 14.43 25.14
C ALA A 54 1.92 15.43 25.88
N THR A 55 1.61 15.67 27.16
CA THR A 55 2.44 16.47 28.05
C THR A 55 2.59 15.76 29.39
N LEU A 56 3.82 15.61 29.85
CA LEU A 56 4.14 14.99 31.14
C LEU A 56 4.54 16.07 32.15
N GLN A 57 3.89 16.07 33.31
CA GLN A 57 4.22 16.95 34.42
C GLN A 57 4.77 16.13 35.59
N VAL A 58 6.09 16.24 35.82
CA VAL A 58 6.78 15.65 36.95
C VAL A 58 7.13 16.77 37.92
N ARG A 59 6.52 16.76 39.12
CA ARG A 59 6.60 17.87 40.09
C ARG A 59 6.14 19.18 39.44
N GLU A 60 7.01 20.19 39.40
CA GLU A 60 6.76 21.49 38.78
C GLU A 60 7.21 21.56 37.31
N THR A 61 7.91 20.53 36.81
CA THR A 61 8.45 20.52 35.45
C THR A 61 7.44 19.96 34.47
N ILE A 62 7.12 20.73 33.44
CA ILE A 62 6.22 20.34 32.35
C ILE A 62 7.05 20.05 31.11
N THR A 63 6.90 18.86 30.54
CA THR A 63 7.54 18.45 29.29
C THR A 63 6.47 18.10 28.25
N LYS A 64 6.40 18.88 27.17
CA LYS A 64 5.58 18.57 25.99
C LYS A 64 6.33 17.56 25.11
N LEU A 65 5.66 16.48 24.71
CA LEU A 65 6.28 15.33 24.04
C LEU A 65 6.02 15.27 22.54
N GLY A 66 5.04 16.02 22.03
CA GLY A 66 4.76 16.14 20.61
C GLY A 66 5.84 16.94 19.86
N THR A 67 5.80 16.83 18.54
CA THR A 67 6.60 17.61 17.61
C THR A 67 5.72 18.03 16.46
N ASN A 68 5.65 19.32 16.09
CA ASN A 68 4.92 19.77 14.91
C ASN A 68 5.67 20.88 14.19
N PHE A 69 5.39 21.03 12.91
CA PHE A 69 5.80 22.19 12.12
C PHE A 69 4.61 23.14 12.00
N TRP A 70 4.88 24.44 12.17
CA TRP A 70 3.88 25.51 12.05
C TRP A 70 4.19 26.40 10.85
N THR A 71 3.16 27.07 10.33
CA THR A 71 3.30 27.91 9.12
C THR A 71 4.21 29.14 9.29
N ASP A 72 4.50 29.55 10.53
CA ASP A 72 5.45 30.63 10.84
C ASP A 72 6.92 30.14 10.84
N GLY A 73 7.14 28.85 10.57
CA GLY A 73 8.45 28.22 10.54
C GLY A 73 8.88 27.66 11.90
N GLU A 74 8.08 27.81 12.96
CA GLU A 74 8.40 27.22 14.26
C GLU A 74 8.25 25.70 14.23
N VAL A 75 9.18 25.01 14.89
CA VAL A 75 9.00 23.61 15.29
C VAL A 75 8.64 23.59 16.77
N ALA A 76 7.36 23.33 17.06
CA ALA A 76 6.85 23.29 18.43
C ALA A 76 5.68 22.30 18.58
N PRO A 77 5.54 21.63 19.74
CA PRO A 77 6.56 21.47 20.76
C PRO A 77 7.81 20.75 20.22
N GLN A 78 8.87 20.64 21.02
CA GLN A 78 10.14 20.04 20.61
C GLN A 78 10.41 18.73 21.34
N GLY A 79 9.38 17.88 21.44
CA GLY A 79 9.46 16.62 22.19
C GLY A 79 10.54 15.67 21.68
N TYR A 80 10.91 15.77 20.40
CA TYR A 80 12.02 15.03 19.79
C TYR A 80 13.37 15.25 20.51
N HIS A 81 13.58 16.35 21.23
CA HIS A 81 14.80 16.55 22.02
C HIS A 81 14.92 15.61 23.23
N SER A 82 13.79 15.12 23.75
CA SER A 82 13.77 14.15 24.86
C SER A 82 13.52 12.71 24.37
N LEU A 83 13.41 12.49 23.06
CA LEU A 83 13.19 11.17 22.48
C LEU A 83 14.51 10.39 22.50
N GLN A 84 14.56 9.35 23.32
CA GLN A 84 15.74 8.51 23.51
C GLN A 84 15.82 7.39 22.47
N SER A 85 14.69 6.78 22.14
CA SER A 85 14.64 5.70 21.16
C SER A 85 13.26 5.52 20.53
N PHE A 86 13.27 4.90 19.36
CA PHE A 86 12.11 4.41 18.64
C PHE A 86 12.37 2.99 18.12
N THR A 87 11.36 2.13 18.17
CA THR A 87 11.34 0.83 17.47
C THR A 87 9.98 0.62 16.82
N ILE A 88 9.97 0.04 15.62
CA ILE A 88 8.72 -0.35 14.94
C ILE A 88 8.23 -1.73 15.34
N GLU A 89 9.11 -2.59 15.88
CA GLU A 89 8.77 -3.96 16.27
C GLU A 89 8.72 -4.12 17.80
N PRO A 90 7.73 -4.87 18.34
CA PRO A 90 6.61 -5.52 17.62
C PRO A 90 5.52 -4.52 17.15
N VAL A 91 5.53 -3.32 17.73
CA VAL A 91 4.69 -2.18 17.34
C VAL A 91 5.46 -0.88 17.55
N PRO A 92 5.12 0.22 16.83
CA PRO A 92 5.70 1.54 17.03
C PRO A 92 5.74 1.91 18.51
N THR A 93 6.96 2.07 19.02
CA THR A 93 7.24 2.31 20.43
C THR A 93 8.22 3.48 20.55
N TRP A 94 7.81 4.52 21.25
CA TRP A 94 8.64 5.68 21.58
C TRP A 94 9.03 5.63 23.05
N VAL A 95 10.27 6.01 23.34
CA VAL A 95 10.77 6.19 24.71
C VAL A 95 11.29 7.61 24.83
N TRP A 96 10.59 8.44 25.61
CA TRP A 96 11.14 9.73 26.05
C TRP A 96 11.76 9.57 27.42
N GLN A 97 12.90 10.23 27.64
CA GLN A 97 13.63 10.13 28.88
C GLN A 97 14.24 11.48 29.27
N LYS A 98 14.19 11.77 30.57
CA LYS A 98 15.03 12.77 31.24
C LYS A 98 15.71 12.11 32.44
N HIS A 99 16.47 12.89 33.22
CA HIS A 99 17.30 12.36 34.30
C HIS A 99 16.50 11.54 35.36
N ASP A 100 15.25 11.93 35.62
CA ASP A 100 14.43 11.44 36.73
C ASP A 100 13.19 10.63 36.31
N TRP A 101 12.92 10.52 35.01
CA TRP A 101 11.78 9.79 34.46
C TRP A 101 12.01 9.24 33.05
N LEU A 102 11.23 8.21 32.73
CA LEU A 102 11.08 7.62 31.41
C LEU A 102 9.60 7.41 31.13
N LEU A 103 9.14 7.81 29.95
CA LEU A 103 7.80 7.55 29.47
C LEU A 103 7.88 6.75 28.16
N LYS A 104 7.27 5.57 28.15
CA LYS A 104 7.12 4.73 26.97
C LYS A 104 5.72 4.92 26.38
N ARG A 105 5.60 5.13 25.07
CA ARG A 105 4.33 5.06 24.32
C ARG A 105 4.39 3.93 23.31
N GLN A 106 3.36 3.11 23.24
CA GLN A 106 3.15 2.10 22.21
C GLN A 106 1.84 2.37 21.49
N ILE A 107 1.84 2.24 20.17
CA ILE A 107 0.65 2.41 19.34
C ILE A 107 0.44 1.13 18.55
N PHE A 108 -0.78 0.62 18.54
CA PHE A 108 -1.11 -0.65 17.91
C PHE A 108 -2.47 -0.57 17.19
N LEU A 109 -2.48 -0.91 15.90
CA LEU A 109 -3.68 -1.02 15.09
C LEU A 109 -4.00 -2.52 14.88
N PRO A 110 -4.97 -3.11 15.62
CA PRO A 110 -5.25 -4.53 15.53
C PRO A 110 -5.71 -4.96 14.14
N HIS A 111 -5.19 -6.09 13.65
CA HIS A 111 -5.67 -6.71 12.43
C HIS A 111 -7.13 -7.16 12.60
N VAL A 112 -7.97 -6.86 11.62
CA VAL A 112 -9.38 -7.27 11.62
C VAL A 112 -9.49 -8.61 10.91
N ASN A 113 -10.18 -9.58 11.53
CA ASN A 113 -10.62 -10.76 10.79
C ASN A 113 -11.83 -10.37 9.90
N PRO A 114 -11.73 -10.44 8.56
CA PRO A 114 -12.83 -10.11 7.66
C PRO A 114 -14.06 -11.00 7.80
N GLU A 115 -13.90 -12.21 8.34
CA GLU A 115 -15.02 -13.13 8.61
C GLU A 115 -15.77 -12.78 9.90
N ALA A 116 -15.25 -11.86 10.71
CA ALA A 116 -15.92 -11.43 11.94
C ALA A 116 -17.20 -10.63 11.63
N SER A 117 -18.23 -10.83 12.44
CA SER A 117 -19.52 -10.14 12.31
C SER A 117 -19.42 -8.63 12.53
N GLU A 118 -18.39 -8.17 13.25
CA GLU A 118 -18.01 -6.77 13.37
C GLU A 118 -16.60 -6.57 12.85
N VAL A 119 -16.39 -5.47 12.13
CA VAL A 119 -15.08 -5.03 11.63
C VAL A 119 -14.68 -3.77 12.40
N PRO A 120 -14.30 -3.87 13.70
CA PRO A 120 -14.03 -2.70 14.50
C PRO A 120 -12.71 -2.08 14.11
N GLN A 121 -12.78 -1.03 13.30
CA GLN A 121 -11.62 -0.18 13.05
C GLN A 121 -11.29 0.59 14.32
N ARG A 122 -10.20 0.19 14.96
CA ARG A 122 -9.76 0.74 16.24
C ARG A 122 -8.26 0.84 16.29
N ILE A 123 -7.77 1.78 17.08
CA ILE A 123 -6.37 1.89 17.47
C ILE A 123 -6.25 1.87 18.99
N LEU A 124 -5.26 1.15 19.49
CA LEU A 124 -4.90 1.10 20.90
C LEU A 124 -3.61 1.90 21.14
N ILE A 125 -3.60 2.68 22.20
CA ILE A 125 -2.48 3.54 22.59
C ILE A 125 -2.18 3.24 24.05
N HIS A 126 -0.94 2.88 24.36
CA HIS A 126 -0.54 2.48 25.70
C HIS A 126 0.67 3.30 26.16
N TYR A 127 0.56 3.93 27.32
CA TYR A 127 1.64 4.66 27.97
C TYR A 127 2.08 3.93 29.23
N THR A 128 3.38 3.77 29.43
CA THR A 128 3.96 3.25 30.68
C THR A 128 4.91 4.29 31.26
N TYR A 129 4.73 4.65 32.52
CA TYR A 129 5.58 5.60 33.22
C TYR A 129 6.55 4.90 34.18
N GLN A 130 7.81 5.34 34.14
CA GLN A 130 8.85 4.95 35.08
C GLN A 130 9.49 6.22 35.63
N GLY A 131 9.73 6.27 36.93
CA GLY A 131 10.31 7.45 37.59
C GLY A 131 10.43 7.26 39.09
N SER A 132 10.85 8.31 39.79
CA SER A 132 11.00 8.28 41.26
C SER A 132 9.80 8.83 42.03
N VAL A 133 8.90 9.55 41.36
CA VAL A 133 7.74 10.21 41.97
C VAL A 133 6.50 10.07 41.09
N PRO A 134 5.28 10.19 41.64
CA PRO A 134 4.06 10.29 40.85
C PRO A 134 4.09 11.47 39.87
N THR A 135 3.42 11.31 38.73
CA THR A 135 3.36 12.28 37.63
C THR A 135 1.94 12.49 37.14
N LYS A 136 1.71 13.59 36.42
CA LYS A 136 0.49 13.82 35.63
C LYS A 136 0.79 13.70 34.15
N LEU A 137 0.08 12.81 33.46
CA LEU A 137 0.07 12.71 32.00
C LEU A 137 -1.19 13.39 31.46
N MET A 138 -0.99 14.40 30.61
CA MET A 138 -2.04 15.18 29.98
C MET A 138 -2.10 14.82 28.49
N LEU A 139 -3.23 14.31 28.03
CA LEU A 139 -3.43 13.83 26.67
C LEU A 139 -4.56 14.60 26.00
N ARG A 140 -4.24 15.30 24.92
CA ARG A 140 -5.22 16.05 24.12
C ARG A 140 -5.44 15.33 22.79
N PRO A 141 -6.63 14.79 22.51
CA PRO A 141 -6.96 14.28 21.18
C PRO A 141 -7.08 15.40 20.16
N LEU A 142 -6.38 15.24 19.04
CA LEU A 142 -6.47 16.11 17.88
C LEU A 142 -7.23 15.35 16.80
N ILE A 143 -8.38 15.88 16.44
CA ILE A 143 -9.33 15.20 15.57
C ILE A 143 -9.50 15.98 14.27
N ALA A 144 -9.62 15.21 13.21
CA ALA A 144 -10.10 15.68 11.93
C ALA A 144 -11.17 14.68 11.50
N ASP A 145 -12.21 15.11 10.80
CA ASP A 145 -13.19 14.21 10.19
C ASP A 145 -13.29 14.55 8.71
N ARG A 146 -12.32 14.02 7.96
CA ARG A 146 -12.08 14.39 6.57
C ARG A 146 -11.56 13.24 5.74
N ASN A 147 -11.76 13.34 4.43
CA ASN A 147 -11.15 12.43 3.47
C ASN A 147 -9.61 12.50 3.56
N PHE A 148 -8.94 11.35 3.41
CA PHE A 148 -7.49 11.23 3.57
C PHE A 148 -6.64 12.04 2.56
N HIS A 149 -7.20 12.43 1.40
CA HIS A 149 -6.52 13.27 0.39
C HIS A 149 -6.71 14.79 0.55
N HIS A 150 -7.55 15.23 1.50
CA HIS A 150 -7.84 16.65 1.71
C HIS A 150 -7.40 17.08 3.11
N GLN A 151 -7.35 18.38 3.34
CA GLN A 151 -7.07 18.98 4.64
C GLN A 151 -8.35 19.58 5.24
N GLN A 152 -8.39 19.66 6.56
CA GLN A 152 -9.43 20.36 7.31
C GLN A 152 -8.97 21.78 7.65
N LEU A 153 -9.83 22.78 7.47
CA LEU A 153 -9.56 24.17 7.89
C LEU A 153 -10.71 24.66 8.76
N ALA A 154 -10.39 25.27 9.90
CA ALA A 154 -11.37 25.77 10.88
C ALA A 154 -12.32 26.79 10.25
N ALA A 155 -11.80 27.60 9.32
CA ALA A 155 -12.55 28.60 8.56
C ALA A 155 -13.74 28.03 7.77
N HIS A 156 -13.78 26.73 7.49
CA HIS A 156 -14.91 26.08 6.82
C HIS A 156 -16.13 25.84 7.74
N GLY A 157 -16.09 26.29 8.98
CA GLY A 157 -17.24 26.26 9.90
C GLY A 157 -17.55 24.89 10.49
N TYR A 158 -16.54 24.02 10.60
CA TYR A 158 -16.67 22.70 11.19
C TYR A 158 -17.15 22.77 12.65
N LYS A 159 -18.15 21.97 13.00
CA LYS A 159 -18.64 21.82 14.38
C LYS A 159 -18.67 20.36 14.75
N PHE A 160 -18.08 20.04 15.89
CA PHE A 160 -18.05 18.70 16.45
C PHE A 160 -18.94 18.65 17.68
N ASN A 161 -19.75 17.61 17.78
CA ASN A 161 -20.41 17.26 19.02
C ASN A 161 -19.57 16.24 19.78
N GLN A 162 -19.57 16.38 21.10
CA GLN A 162 -19.03 15.38 22.00
C GLN A 162 -20.11 14.98 23.01
N TYR A 163 -20.23 13.69 23.25
CA TYR A 163 -21.17 13.14 24.22
C TYR A 163 -20.38 12.38 25.27
N PRO A 164 -19.94 13.07 26.34
CA PRO A 164 -19.33 12.38 27.46
C PRO A 164 -20.42 11.55 28.12
N HIS A 165 -20.22 10.24 28.24
CA HIS A 165 -21.11 9.41 29.06
C HIS A 165 -20.69 9.56 30.53
N GLN A 166 -20.90 10.76 31.07
CA GLN A 166 -20.98 10.95 32.52
C GLN A 166 -22.39 10.57 32.94
N ASN A 167 -22.49 9.71 33.95
CA ASN A 167 -23.74 9.15 34.49
C ASN A 167 -24.91 10.18 34.57
N PRO A 168 -25.98 10.08 33.74
CA PRO A 168 -27.17 10.92 33.86
C PRO A 168 -28.24 10.33 34.80
N TYR A 169 -28.01 9.19 35.46
CA TYR A 169 -28.96 8.61 36.43
C TYR A 169 -28.99 9.34 37.78
N GLN A 170 -28.91 10.67 37.74
CA GLN A 170 -29.57 11.53 38.71
C GLN A 170 -30.86 12.17 38.17
N SER A 171 -31.29 11.92 36.91
CA SER A 171 -32.51 12.58 36.41
C SER A 171 -33.59 11.72 35.78
N GLN A 172 -33.36 10.71 34.94
CA GLN A 172 -34.48 10.01 34.28
C GLN A 172 -34.20 8.52 33.99
N SER A 173 -35.18 7.67 34.27
CA SER A 173 -35.16 6.21 34.12
C SER A 173 -34.79 5.75 32.69
N PRO A 174 -34.07 4.62 32.50
CA PRO A 174 -33.77 4.08 31.18
C PRO A 174 -35.03 3.54 30.48
N PRO A 175 -35.14 3.63 29.15
CA PRO A 175 -36.04 2.78 28.39
C PRO A 175 -35.57 1.32 28.45
N HIS A 176 -36.52 0.41 28.64
CA HIS A 176 -36.31 -1.03 28.69
C HIS A 176 -35.65 -1.57 27.41
N ASN A 177 -34.36 -1.96 27.47
CA ASN A 177 -33.73 -2.82 26.47
C ASN A 177 -33.61 -4.25 27.03
N PRO A 178 -34.22 -5.29 26.41
CA PRO A 178 -34.34 -6.62 27.01
C PRO A 178 -33.05 -7.47 26.99
N LEU A 179 -31.95 -6.98 26.39
CA LEU A 179 -30.71 -7.76 26.22
C LEU A 179 -29.71 -7.64 27.38
N TYR A 180 -29.98 -6.79 28.39
CA TYR A 180 -29.11 -6.67 29.57
C TYR A 180 -29.65 -7.50 30.73
N LYS A 181 -29.09 -8.71 30.92
CA LYS A 181 -29.23 -9.45 32.18
C LYS A 181 -28.61 -8.63 33.31
N ARG A 182 -29.44 -8.27 34.30
CA ARG A 182 -29.04 -7.63 35.55
C ARG A 182 -28.09 -8.55 36.34
N SER A 183 -26.79 -8.26 36.37
CA SER A 183 -25.98 -8.55 37.56
C SER A 183 -25.75 -7.23 38.32
N SER A 184 -25.92 -7.29 39.62
CA SER A 184 -25.92 -6.17 40.55
C SER A 184 -24.52 -5.85 41.05
N ASP A 185 -23.57 -5.64 40.15
CA ASP A 185 -22.19 -5.27 40.50
C ASP A 185 -21.83 -3.93 39.85
N GLN A 186 -21.47 -2.95 40.68
CA GLN A 186 -20.82 -1.67 40.39
C GLN A 186 -20.83 -1.19 38.92
N TYR A 187 -21.85 -0.40 38.55
CA TYR A 187 -21.80 0.40 37.32
C TYR A 187 -20.74 1.51 37.46
N HIS A 188 -19.50 1.20 37.11
CA HIS A 188 -18.47 2.20 36.90
C HIS A 188 -18.90 3.12 35.74
N SER A 189 -18.78 4.44 35.93
CA SER A 189 -19.03 5.42 34.86
C SER A 189 -18.22 5.02 33.62
N PRO A 190 -18.81 4.98 32.42
CA PRO A 190 -18.06 4.57 31.25
C PRO A 190 -17.00 5.63 30.95
N GLN A 191 -15.73 5.25 31.06
CA GLN A 191 -14.56 6.07 30.72
C GLN A 191 -14.43 6.21 29.20
N GLN A 192 -15.41 6.87 28.58
CA GLN A 192 -15.49 7.07 27.14
C GLN A 192 -16.25 8.34 26.74
N VAL A 193 -15.94 8.85 25.56
CA VAL A 193 -16.59 9.99 24.92
C VAL A 193 -16.80 9.68 23.44
N HIS A 194 -17.99 10.01 22.93
CA HIS A 194 -18.27 9.93 21.50
C HIS A 194 -18.02 11.26 20.82
N PHE A 195 -17.55 11.21 19.58
CA PHE A 195 -17.32 12.36 18.72
C PHE A 195 -18.04 12.17 17.38
N GLN A 196 -18.62 13.25 16.88
CA GLN A 196 -19.14 13.30 15.52
C GLN A 196 -19.09 14.73 14.98
N LEU A 197 -18.65 14.88 13.73
CA LEU A 197 -18.85 16.14 13.02
C LEU A 197 -20.33 16.33 12.67
N VAL A 198 -20.88 17.51 12.96
CA VAL A 198 -22.31 17.82 12.75
C VAL A 198 -22.57 18.98 11.80
N ALA A 199 -21.55 19.77 11.47
CA ALA A 199 -21.62 20.82 10.46
C ALA A 199 -20.24 21.01 9.81
N PRO A 200 -20.13 21.40 8.52
CA PRO A 200 -21.23 21.67 7.58
C PRO A 200 -21.90 20.40 7.04
N MET A 201 -21.38 19.22 7.40
CA MET A 201 -21.92 17.92 7.02
C MET A 201 -21.96 17.01 8.25
N VAL A 202 -22.78 15.96 8.18
CA VAL A 202 -22.76 14.89 9.17
C VAL A 202 -21.58 13.99 8.85
N GLY A 203 -20.61 13.95 9.75
CA GLY A 203 -19.44 13.09 9.63
C GLY A 203 -19.62 11.75 10.32
N THR A 204 -18.49 11.11 10.58
CA THR A 204 -18.42 9.74 11.04
C THR A 204 -18.47 9.68 12.56
N PRO A 205 -19.41 8.93 13.17
CA PRO A 205 -19.43 8.74 14.60
C PRO A 205 -18.31 7.77 15.00
N TRP A 206 -17.60 8.11 16.08
CA TRP A 206 -16.57 7.28 16.69
C TRP A 206 -16.43 7.62 18.17
N LEU A 207 -15.70 6.80 18.92
CA LEU A 207 -15.49 7.00 20.35
C LEU A 207 -14.02 6.91 20.72
N LEU A 208 -13.66 7.62 21.80
CA LEU A 208 -12.42 7.45 22.54
C LEU A 208 -12.75 6.94 23.93
N ARG A 209 -12.14 5.83 24.35
CA ARG A 209 -12.23 5.29 25.71
C ARG A 209 -10.85 5.08 26.33
N TRP A 210 -10.78 5.02 27.64
CA TRP A 210 -9.52 4.89 28.40
C TRP A 210 -9.68 4.00 29.63
N SER A 211 -8.54 3.57 30.19
CA SER A 211 -8.50 2.68 31.37
C SER A 211 -8.43 3.41 32.71
N ARG A 212 -7.97 4.66 32.71
CA ARG A 212 -7.95 5.55 33.89
C ARG A 212 -7.73 7.00 33.52
N GLY A 213 -8.11 7.88 34.44
CA GLY A 213 -7.99 9.33 34.28
C GLY A 213 -9.34 10.02 34.11
N GLU A 214 -9.28 11.34 34.16
CA GLU A 214 -10.44 12.23 34.11
C GLU A 214 -10.43 13.05 32.83
N TYR A 215 -11.52 12.97 32.08
CA TYR A 215 -11.70 13.74 30.85
C TYR A 215 -12.45 15.04 31.12
N GLN A 216 -11.87 16.14 30.67
CA GLN A 216 -12.44 17.46 30.74
C GLN A 216 -12.71 17.95 29.32
N ALA A 217 -13.98 18.16 29.00
CA ALA A 217 -14.39 18.72 27.71
C ALA A 217 -13.82 20.13 27.55
N ASN A 218 -13.25 20.41 26.38
CA ASN A 218 -12.79 21.72 25.99
C ASN A 218 -12.91 21.84 24.47
N ASN A 219 -13.28 22.99 23.93
CA ASN A 219 -13.53 23.10 22.50
C ASN A 219 -12.62 24.18 21.93
N TYR A 220 -11.49 23.77 21.32
CA TYR A 220 -10.61 24.72 20.66
C TYR A 220 -9.92 24.14 19.43
N TRP A 221 -9.51 25.02 18.54
CA TRP A 221 -8.77 24.68 17.33
C TRP A 221 -7.28 24.88 17.53
N TYR A 222 -6.50 23.92 17.06
CA TYR A 222 -5.10 24.14 16.74
C TYR A 222 -5.00 24.49 15.27
N GLU A 223 -4.64 25.74 15.00
CA GLU A 223 -4.60 26.27 13.65
C GLU A 223 -3.18 26.26 13.09
N ASN A 224 -3.07 26.20 11.77
CA ASN A 224 -1.84 26.41 11.02
C ASN A 224 -0.75 25.32 11.20
N TYR A 225 -1.14 24.05 11.27
CA TYR A 225 -0.18 22.97 11.03
C TYR A 225 0.42 23.13 9.63
N PHE A 226 1.71 22.85 9.49
CA PHE A 226 2.44 22.90 8.23
C PHE A 226 2.98 21.53 7.86
N TYR A 227 2.77 21.11 6.62
CA TYR A 227 3.19 19.82 6.07
C TYR A 227 4.35 20.00 5.08
N PRO A 228 5.61 19.97 5.55
CA PRO A 228 6.79 20.23 4.70
C PRO A 228 6.89 19.30 3.49
N GLU A 229 6.41 18.06 3.58
CA GLU A 229 6.46 17.12 2.45
C GLU A 229 5.40 17.44 1.38
N GLU A 230 4.24 18.00 1.76
CA GLU A 230 3.24 18.45 0.79
C GLU A 230 3.69 19.74 0.10
N GLN A 231 4.32 20.66 0.84
CA GLN A 231 4.92 21.87 0.28
C GLN A 231 5.97 21.55 -0.79
N LYS A 232 6.86 20.58 -0.52
CA LYS A 232 7.86 20.09 -1.50
C LYS A 232 7.22 19.50 -2.77
N ARG A 233 6.02 18.94 -2.65
CA ARG A 233 5.26 18.32 -3.73
C ARG A 233 4.36 19.32 -4.47
N GLY A 234 4.35 20.59 -4.08
CA GLY A 234 3.46 21.62 -4.61
C GLY A 234 1.98 21.37 -4.31
N LEU A 235 1.68 20.73 -3.18
CA LEU A 235 0.33 20.40 -2.74
C LEU A 235 -0.10 21.30 -1.57
N ALA A 236 -1.40 21.25 -1.23
CA ALA A 236 -1.90 21.92 -0.04
C ALA A 236 -1.21 21.36 1.22
N ASP A 237 -0.66 22.26 2.01
CA ASP A 237 0.33 21.97 3.05
C ASP A 237 -0.08 22.53 4.42
N ARG A 238 -1.34 22.95 4.58
CA ARG A 238 -1.89 23.53 5.81
C ARG A 238 -3.09 22.77 6.30
N GLU A 239 -3.19 22.61 7.61
CA GLU A 239 -4.34 21.98 8.26
C GLU A 239 -4.61 22.57 9.64
N ASP A 240 -5.89 22.59 10.03
CA ASP A 240 -6.36 22.91 11.37
C ASP A 240 -7.01 21.66 12.00
N LEU A 241 -6.66 21.38 13.25
CA LEU A 241 -7.13 20.22 13.98
C LEU A 241 -7.98 20.64 15.18
N TYR A 242 -9.08 19.93 15.40
CA TYR A 242 -9.98 20.22 16.51
C TYR A 242 -9.54 19.46 17.76
N ASN A 243 -9.47 20.15 18.90
CA ASN A 243 -9.35 19.50 20.20
C ASN A 243 -10.70 19.54 20.94
N PRO A 244 -11.31 18.38 21.23
CA PRO A 244 -12.55 18.29 21.99
C PRO A 244 -12.35 18.21 23.51
N GLY A 245 -11.11 18.07 24.01
CA GLY A 245 -10.88 18.05 25.44
C GLY A 245 -9.51 17.58 25.86
N LEU A 246 -9.36 17.40 27.17
CA LEU A 246 -8.14 16.97 27.82
C LEU A 246 -8.42 15.78 28.74
N LEU A 247 -7.68 14.69 28.54
CA LEU A 247 -7.62 13.59 29.50
C LEU A 247 -6.41 13.79 30.43
N VAL A 248 -6.65 13.83 31.74
CA VAL A 248 -5.61 13.92 32.77
C VAL A 248 -5.51 12.60 33.50
N VAL A 249 -4.30 12.05 33.59
CA VAL A 249 -4.03 10.76 34.21
C VAL A 249 -2.92 10.91 35.24
N ASP A 250 -3.22 10.61 36.50
CA ASP A 250 -2.20 10.45 37.53
C ASP A 250 -1.55 9.06 37.41
N LEU A 251 -0.22 9.01 37.39
CA LEU A 251 0.56 7.77 37.29
C LEU A 251 1.63 7.73 38.36
N ALA A 252 1.62 6.69 39.19
CA ALA A 252 2.75 6.32 40.03
C ALA A 252 3.83 5.59 39.21
N PRO A 253 5.09 5.52 39.69
CA PRO A 253 6.12 4.72 39.05
C PRO A 253 5.68 3.28 38.79
N GLY A 254 5.82 2.81 37.55
CA GLY A 254 5.41 1.47 37.14
C GLY A 254 3.98 1.37 36.60
N GLU A 255 3.17 2.41 36.76
CA GLU A 255 1.80 2.41 36.25
C GLU A 255 1.70 2.78 34.78
N SER A 256 0.56 2.42 34.18
CA SER A 256 0.25 2.63 32.78
C SER A 256 -1.16 3.16 32.57
N VAL A 257 -1.41 3.65 31.36
CA VAL A 257 -2.75 3.97 30.86
C VAL A 257 -2.90 3.51 29.43
N THR A 258 -4.05 2.90 29.14
CA THR A 258 -4.43 2.47 27.80
C THR A 258 -5.60 3.31 27.31
N LEU A 259 -5.57 3.68 26.04
CA LEU A 259 -6.66 4.34 25.31
C LEU A 259 -7.03 3.52 24.08
N GLU A 260 -8.29 3.60 23.68
CA GLU A 260 -8.79 3.06 22.42
C GLU A 260 -9.60 4.12 21.70
N ALA A 261 -9.23 4.45 20.46
CA ALA A 261 -10.09 5.17 19.53
C ALA A 261 -10.70 4.15 18.56
N ARG A 262 -12.03 4.17 18.40
CA ARG A 262 -12.76 3.14 17.66
C ARG A 262 -13.93 3.74 16.89
N LEU A 263 -14.12 3.29 15.65
CA LEU A 263 -15.33 3.55 14.87
C LEU A 263 -16.55 2.93 15.59
N GLY A 264 -17.63 3.69 15.73
CA GLY A 264 -18.82 3.21 16.45
C GLY A 264 -19.98 4.20 16.41
N ALA A 265 -21.20 3.67 16.41
CA ALA A 265 -22.41 4.49 16.49
C ALA A 265 -22.47 5.28 17.80
N MET A 266 -23.24 6.38 17.81
CA MET A 266 -23.32 7.30 18.95
C MET A 266 -23.95 6.69 20.22
N ASP A 267 -24.61 5.54 20.09
CA ASP A 267 -25.23 4.76 21.16
C ASP A 267 -24.40 3.54 21.59
N LEU A 268 -23.23 3.32 20.97
CA LEU A 268 -22.34 2.21 21.30
C LEU A 268 -21.70 2.43 22.69
N LEU A 269 -22.05 1.58 23.66
CA LEU A 269 -21.41 1.60 24.98
C LEU A 269 -20.50 0.37 25.12
N LEU A 270 -19.21 0.61 25.31
CA LEU A 270 -18.23 -0.45 25.56
C LEU A 270 -17.88 -0.56 27.05
N PRO A 271 -17.45 -1.75 27.53
CA PRO A 271 -16.91 -1.91 28.86
C PRO A 271 -15.71 -0.99 29.12
N VAL A 272 -15.44 -0.70 30.40
CA VAL A 272 -14.24 0.04 30.81
C VAL A 272 -13.00 -0.70 30.32
N LEU A 273 -12.16 0.03 29.57
CA LEU A 273 -10.94 -0.52 28.99
C LEU A 273 -9.98 -0.91 30.11
N GLN A 274 -9.35 -2.08 30.01
CA GLN A 274 -8.34 -2.55 30.94
C GLN A 274 -6.96 -2.53 30.27
N GLU A 275 -5.89 -2.43 31.07
CA GLU A 275 -4.52 -2.57 30.56
C GLU A 275 -4.30 -3.92 29.85
N ALA A 276 -4.92 -4.99 30.37
CA ALA A 276 -4.87 -6.32 29.77
C ALA A 276 -5.41 -6.37 28.33
N ASP A 277 -6.34 -5.48 27.95
CA ASP A 277 -6.91 -5.45 26.59
C ASP A 277 -5.84 -5.11 25.54
N PHE A 278 -4.89 -4.22 25.89
CA PHE A 278 -3.75 -3.90 25.01
C PHE A 278 -2.85 -5.11 24.83
N HIS A 279 -2.41 -5.71 25.94
CA HIS A 279 -1.47 -6.83 25.92
C HIS A 279 -2.07 -8.07 25.26
N GLN A 280 -3.35 -8.34 25.48
CA GLN A 280 -4.06 -9.44 24.83
C GLN A 280 -4.15 -9.23 23.32
N ALA A 281 -4.56 -8.03 22.87
CA ALA A 281 -4.68 -7.74 21.45
C ALA A 281 -3.31 -7.78 20.75
N LEU A 282 -2.25 -7.26 21.40
CA LEU A 282 -0.89 -7.34 20.88
C LEU A 282 -0.40 -8.78 20.78
N LYS A 283 -0.64 -9.59 21.82
CA LYS A 283 -0.26 -11.01 21.83
C LYS A 283 -0.95 -11.78 20.69
N GLN A 284 -2.24 -11.55 20.46
CA GLN A 284 -2.99 -12.16 19.37
C GLN A 284 -2.40 -11.81 18.00
N GLU A 285 -2.00 -10.55 17.79
CA GLU A 285 -1.35 -10.14 16.55
C GLU A 285 0.03 -10.77 16.38
N GLN A 286 0.83 -10.85 17.44
CA GLN A 286 2.12 -11.54 17.39
C GLN A 286 1.97 -13.01 17.04
N GLU A 287 0.96 -13.69 17.61
CA GLU A 287 0.62 -15.07 17.28
C GLU A 287 0.21 -15.21 15.80
N ARG A 288 -0.64 -14.30 15.29
CA ARG A 288 -1.05 -14.26 13.87
C ARG A 288 0.16 -14.06 12.93
N GLN A 289 1.03 -13.11 13.25
CA GLN A 289 2.24 -12.84 12.45
C GLN A 289 3.23 -14.01 12.48
N GLN A 290 3.36 -14.70 13.64
CA GLN A 290 4.19 -15.88 13.74
C GLN A 290 3.63 -17.05 12.92
N GLN A 291 2.30 -17.23 12.90
CA GLN A 291 1.64 -18.20 12.02
C GLN A 291 1.89 -17.86 10.55
N LEU A 292 1.77 -16.59 10.16
CA LEU A 292 2.05 -16.10 8.81
C LEU A 292 3.49 -16.44 8.36
N ILE A 293 4.48 -16.31 9.23
CA ILE A 293 5.87 -16.65 8.90
C ILE A 293 6.02 -18.17 8.78
N THR A 294 5.46 -18.91 9.72
CA THR A 294 5.64 -20.37 9.81
C THR A 294 4.97 -21.12 8.66
N GLN A 295 3.82 -20.63 8.16
CA GLN A 295 3.10 -21.26 7.04
C GLN A 295 3.83 -21.15 5.70
N THR A 296 4.74 -20.17 5.52
CA THR A 296 5.42 -19.95 4.24
C THR A 296 6.35 -21.10 3.86
N LYS A 297 6.82 -21.90 4.82
CA LYS A 297 7.83 -22.97 4.60
C LYS A 297 9.13 -22.49 3.92
N LEU A 298 9.37 -21.17 3.88
CA LEU A 298 10.60 -20.61 3.34
C LEU A 298 11.78 -20.88 4.28
N PRO A 299 13.00 -21.05 3.75
CA PRO A 299 14.18 -21.25 4.58
C PRO A 299 14.45 -20.01 5.45
N PRO A 300 14.97 -20.19 6.68
CA PRO A 300 15.28 -19.07 7.55
C PRO A 300 16.39 -18.20 6.92
N LYS A 301 16.08 -16.92 6.71
CA LYS A 301 17.00 -15.93 6.14
C LYS A 301 16.85 -14.59 6.87
N ALA A 302 17.95 -13.88 7.10
CA ALA A 302 17.93 -12.59 7.76
C ALA A 302 17.03 -11.59 6.99
N GLY A 303 16.19 -10.84 7.70
CA GLY A 303 15.23 -9.90 7.11
C GLY A 303 13.98 -10.53 6.48
N LEU A 304 13.96 -11.85 6.23
CA LEU A 304 12.82 -12.50 5.58
C LEU A 304 11.54 -12.48 6.43
N PRO A 305 11.56 -12.74 7.75
CA PRO A 305 10.36 -12.58 8.59
C PRO A 305 9.75 -11.18 8.50
N GLN A 306 10.58 -10.14 8.42
CA GLN A 306 10.14 -8.76 8.28
C GLN A 306 9.50 -8.51 6.91
N LEU A 307 10.11 -8.99 5.82
CA LEU A 307 9.54 -8.89 4.46
C LEU A 307 8.19 -9.62 4.35
N ILE A 308 8.06 -10.78 4.98
CA ILE A 308 6.78 -11.53 5.04
C ILE A 308 5.71 -10.69 5.76
N ARG A 309 6.03 -10.10 6.93
CA ARG A 309 5.10 -9.19 7.63
C ARG A 309 4.76 -7.96 6.81
N ALA A 310 5.74 -7.35 6.13
CA ALA A 310 5.52 -6.20 5.26
C ALA A 310 4.57 -6.54 4.10
N SER A 311 4.71 -7.73 3.49
CA SER A 311 3.82 -8.18 2.41
C SER A 311 2.35 -8.31 2.84
N ASP A 312 2.12 -8.62 4.12
CA ASP A 312 0.78 -8.77 4.69
C ASP A 312 0.02 -7.45 4.77
N GLN A 313 0.72 -6.33 4.89
CA GLN A 313 0.12 -5.00 5.07
C GLN A 313 -0.77 -4.56 3.89
N PHE A 314 -0.51 -5.10 2.71
CA PHE A 314 -1.22 -4.76 1.48
C PHE A 314 -2.45 -5.63 1.22
N LEU A 315 -2.53 -6.82 1.83
CA LEU A 315 -3.65 -7.74 1.67
C LEU A 315 -4.80 -7.32 2.58
N VAL A 316 -5.91 -6.92 1.98
CA VAL A 316 -7.03 -6.32 2.72
C VAL A 316 -8.37 -6.93 2.32
N ALA A 317 -9.31 -6.86 3.24
CA ALA A 317 -10.69 -7.24 3.04
C ALA A 317 -11.44 -6.23 2.17
N ARG A 318 -12.23 -6.74 1.24
CA ARG A 318 -13.25 -6.01 0.50
C ARG A 318 -14.62 -6.47 0.98
N LEU A 319 -15.26 -5.67 1.83
CA LEU A 319 -16.54 -6.05 2.44
C LEU A 319 -17.67 -6.11 1.41
N SER A 320 -17.63 -5.29 0.35
CA SER A 320 -18.67 -5.25 -0.69
C SER A 320 -18.83 -6.57 -1.44
N THR A 321 -17.74 -7.34 -1.60
CA THR A 321 -17.71 -8.63 -2.29
C THR A 321 -17.47 -9.80 -1.34
N ARG A 322 -17.26 -9.54 -0.05
CA ARG A 322 -16.79 -10.52 0.95
C ARG A 322 -15.57 -11.30 0.44
N SER A 323 -14.63 -10.59 -0.17
CA SER A 323 -13.40 -11.16 -0.72
C SER A 323 -12.18 -10.34 -0.30
N SER A 324 -11.00 -10.72 -0.78
CA SER A 324 -9.76 -9.98 -0.54
C SER A 324 -9.41 -9.11 -1.76
N THR A 325 -8.64 -8.05 -1.52
CA THR A 325 -8.01 -7.20 -2.54
C THR A 325 -6.64 -6.74 -2.04
N VAL A 326 -5.90 -6.01 -2.87
CA VAL A 326 -4.56 -5.50 -2.58
C VAL A 326 -4.56 -3.99 -2.66
N ILE A 327 -4.19 -3.31 -1.57
CA ILE A 327 -3.84 -1.88 -1.64
C ILE A 327 -2.53 -1.75 -2.41
N ALA A 328 -2.51 -0.99 -3.50
CA ALA A 328 -1.32 -0.82 -4.34
C ALA A 328 -0.16 -0.22 -3.54
N GLY A 329 -0.45 0.76 -2.68
CA GLY A 329 0.45 1.17 -1.61
C GLY A 329 0.00 2.36 -0.80
N TYR A 330 0.69 2.56 0.31
CA TYR A 330 0.33 3.54 1.32
C TYR A 330 1.24 4.78 1.23
N HIS A 331 0.68 5.98 1.38
CA HIS A 331 -0.70 6.24 1.79
C HIS A 331 -1.68 6.55 0.65
N TRP A 332 -1.20 6.64 -0.59
CA TRP A 332 -1.93 7.35 -1.65
C TRP A 332 -2.89 6.49 -2.44
N PHE A 333 -2.65 5.19 -2.53
CA PHE A 333 -3.36 4.36 -3.49
C PHE A 333 -4.48 3.56 -2.84
N ASP A 334 -5.46 3.23 -3.67
CA ASP A 334 -6.46 2.22 -3.38
C ASP A 334 -6.05 0.89 -4.01
N ASP A 335 -7.00 0.03 -4.35
CA ASP A 335 -6.70 -1.20 -5.08
C ASP A 335 -6.68 -1.00 -6.59
N TRP A 336 -5.54 -1.35 -7.18
CA TRP A 336 -5.26 -1.24 -8.60
C TRP A 336 -5.06 -2.61 -9.21
N GLY A 337 -5.74 -2.89 -10.32
CA GLY A 337 -5.78 -4.20 -10.94
C GLY A 337 -4.42 -4.66 -11.47
N ARG A 338 -3.71 -3.76 -12.17
CA ARG A 338 -2.35 -4.04 -12.67
C ARG A 338 -1.40 -4.37 -11.52
N ASP A 339 -1.31 -3.50 -10.53
CA ASP A 339 -0.44 -3.63 -9.36
C ASP A 339 -0.73 -4.92 -8.60
N THR A 340 -2.02 -5.22 -8.38
CA THR A 340 -2.47 -6.46 -7.73
C THR A 340 -1.93 -7.68 -8.45
N LEU A 341 -2.06 -7.74 -9.78
CA LEU A 341 -1.69 -8.91 -10.57
C LEU A 341 -0.18 -9.12 -10.68
N ILE A 342 0.58 -8.02 -10.76
CA ILE A 342 2.05 -8.07 -10.73
C ILE A 342 2.53 -8.49 -9.35
N ALA A 343 1.93 -7.97 -8.27
CA ALA A 343 2.31 -8.27 -6.90
C ALA A 343 1.84 -9.67 -6.43
N LEU A 344 0.75 -10.20 -6.98
CA LEU A 344 0.10 -11.43 -6.51
C LEU A 344 1.07 -12.60 -6.32
N PRO A 345 1.95 -12.95 -7.28
CA PRO A 345 2.90 -14.05 -7.09
C PRO A 345 3.76 -13.91 -5.83
N GLY A 346 4.33 -12.72 -5.57
CA GLY A 346 5.16 -12.48 -4.40
C GLY A 346 4.33 -12.38 -3.11
N LEU A 347 3.17 -11.72 -3.15
CA LEU A 347 2.31 -11.57 -1.98
C LEU A 347 1.69 -12.91 -1.55
N THR A 348 1.26 -13.77 -2.47
CA THR A 348 0.47 -14.96 -2.13
C THR A 348 1.14 -16.28 -2.46
N LEU A 349 1.79 -16.42 -3.63
CA LEU A 349 2.35 -17.72 -4.02
C LEU A 349 3.64 -18.03 -3.27
N THR A 350 4.57 -17.07 -3.19
CA THR A 350 5.81 -17.20 -2.41
C THR A 350 5.56 -17.46 -0.93
N THR A 351 4.44 -16.96 -0.39
CA THR A 351 4.07 -17.13 1.02
C THR A 351 3.11 -18.31 1.26
N HIS A 352 2.83 -19.12 0.23
CA HIS A 352 1.90 -20.26 0.28
C HIS A 352 0.46 -19.91 0.71
N ARG A 353 0.03 -18.66 0.49
CA ARG A 353 -1.33 -18.19 0.76
C ARG A 353 -2.26 -18.42 -0.45
N PHE A 354 -2.43 -19.68 -0.84
CA PHE A 354 -3.15 -20.06 -2.06
C PHE A 354 -4.64 -19.70 -2.03
N ASP A 355 -5.31 -19.79 -0.89
CA ASP A 355 -6.73 -19.40 -0.77
C ASP A 355 -6.94 -17.91 -1.09
N LEU A 356 -6.03 -17.06 -0.62
CA LEU A 356 -6.02 -15.63 -0.96
C LEU A 356 -5.75 -15.41 -2.46
N ALA A 357 -4.79 -16.13 -3.03
CA ALA A 357 -4.51 -16.06 -4.48
C ALA A 357 -5.75 -16.42 -5.32
N ARG A 358 -6.41 -17.53 -4.96
CA ARG A 358 -7.65 -18.01 -5.61
C ARG A 358 -8.76 -16.96 -5.50
N GLY A 359 -8.98 -16.42 -4.30
CA GLY A 359 -10.01 -15.40 -4.05
C GLY A 359 -9.76 -14.09 -4.80
N LEU A 360 -8.50 -13.64 -4.88
CA LEU A 360 -8.10 -12.46 -5.66
C LEU A 360 -8.37 -12.68 -7.14
N LEU A 361 -7.84 -13.77 -7.73
CA LEU A 361 -8.04 -14.09 -9.15
C LEU A 361 -9.53 -14.21 -9.51
N GLN A 362 -10.33 -14.84 -8.64
CA GLN A 362 -11.77 -14.98 -8.82
C GLN A 362 -12.49 -13.63 -8.73
N THR A 363 -12.12 -12.76 -7.79
CA THR A 363 -12.70 -11.41 -7.67
C THR A 363 -12.41 -10.61 -8.94
N MET A 364 -11.17 -10.63 -9.41
CA MET A 364 -10.79 -9.88 -10.62
C MET A 364 -11.50 -10.40 -11.88
N SER A 365 -11.65 -11.72 -12.01
CA SER A 365 -12.32 -12.32 -13.17
C SER A 365 -13.82 -12.02 -13.21
N HIS A 366 -14.46 -11.89 -12.04
CA HIS A 366 -15.85 -11.43 -11.94
C HIS A 366 -16.05 -10.03 -12.53
N TYR A 367 -15.06 -9.15 -12.39
CA TYR A 367 -15.08 -7.81 -12.98
C TYR A 367 -14.67 -7.78 -14.46
N CYS A 368 -14.33 -8.90 -15.09
CA CYS A 368 -13.99 -8.94 -16.51
C CYS A 368 -15.17 -8.49 -17.39
N ARG A 369 -15.04 -7.34 -18.05
CA ARG A 369 -16.05 -6.75 -18.94
C ARG A 369 -15.42 -6.51 -20.30
N ASP A 370 -16.07 -6.97 -21.37
CA ASP A 370 -15.59 -6.84 -22.75
C ASP A 370 -14.14 -7.30 -22.98
N GLY A 371 -13.74 -8.35 -22.23
CA GLY A 371 -12.38 -8.92 -22.28
C GLY A 371 -11.31 -8.12 -21.53
N LEU A 372 -11.69 -7.07 -20.81
CA LEU A 372 -10.81 -6.25 -20.01
C LEU A 372 -11.05 -6.52 -18.52
N ILE A 373 -9.95 -6.77 -17.78
CA ILE A 373 -9.90 -6.67 -16.32
C ILE A 373 -9.69 -5.19 -15.98
N PRO A 374 -10.39 -4.63 -14.99
CA PRO A 374 -10.29 -3.20 -14.71
C PRO A 374 -8.94 -2.85 -14.07
N ASN A 375 -8.52 -1.60 -14.26
CA ASN A 375 -7.37 -1.02 -13.59
C ASN A 375 -7.73 -0.52 -12.19
N THR A 376 -8.96 -0.07 -11.96
CA THR A 376 -9.45 0.32 -10.62
C THR A 376 -10.76 -0.39 -10.31
N PHE A 377 -10.98 -0.70 -9.05
CA PHE A 377 -12.21 -1.37 -8.58
C PHE A 377 -13.21 -0.37 -8.02
N PRO A 378 -14.50 -0.74 -7.91
CA PRO A 378 -15.53 0.13 -7.35
C PRO A 378 -15.19 0.60 -5.93
N GLN A 379 -15.39 1.91 -5.71
CA GLN A 379 -15.43 2.53 -4.39
C GLN A 379 -16.78 3.24 -4.21
N GLY A 380 -17.56 2.82 -3.22
CA GLY A 380 -18.92 3.30 -3.02
C GLY A 380 -19.78 3.11 -4.28
N LYS A 381 -20.13 4.23 -4.93
CA LYS A 381 -20.99 4.26 -6.14
C LYS A 381 -20.22 4.42 -7.45
N THR A 382 -18.89 4.37 -7.44
CA THR A 382 -18.06 4.55 -8.64
C THR A 382 -17.94 3.25 -9.46
N GLU A 383 -17.98 3.38 -10.79
CA GLU A 383 -17.77 2.25 -11.71
C GLU A 383 -16.27 1.90 -11.84
N PRO A 384 -15.92 0.62 -12.08
CA PRO A 384 -14.54 0.25 -12.37
C PRO A 384 -14.02 0.92 -13.65
N ILE A 385 -12.75 1.33 -13.65
CA ILE A 385 -12.10 1.95 -14.82
C ILE A 385 -11.31 0.89 -15.58
N TYR A 386 -11.62 0.70 -16.85
CA TYR A 386 -11.03 -0.32 -17.72
C TYR A 386 -9.97 0.26 -18.67
N ASN A 387 -9.02 1.05 -18.16
CA ASN A 387 -7.97 1.73 -18.93
C ASN A 387 -6.58 1.07 -18.83
N ALA A 388 -6.51 -0.23 -18.53
CA ALA A 388 -5.28 -1.01 -18.54
C ALA A 388 -5.32 -2.06 -19.65
N LEU A 389 -4.47 -1.90 -20.66
CA LEU A 389 -4.32 -2.85 -21.76
C LEU A 389 -3.73 -4.19 -21.28
N ASP A 390 -2.83 -4.12 -20.30
CA ASP A 390 -2.03 -5.22 -19.80
C ASP A 390 -2.71 -6.03 -18.68
N ALA A 391 -3.67 -5.45 -17.95
CA ALA A 391 -4.31 -6.10 -16.79
C ALA A 391 -4.92 -7.48 -17.11
N SER A 392 -5.65 -7.62 -18.22
CA SER A 392 -6.20 -8.93 -18.62
C SER A 392 -5.13 -9.98 -18.90
N LEU A 393 -3.99 -9.57 -19.47
CA LEU A 393 -2.90 -10.48 -19.80
C LEU A 393 -2.11 -10.85 -18.54
N TRP A 394 -1.87 -9.90 -17.66
CA TRP A 394 -1.32 -10.16 -16.32
C TRP A 394 -2.20 -11.10 -15.51
N TRP A 395 -3.53 -11.02 -15.64
CA TRP A 395 -4.45 -11.94 -14.97
C TRP A 395 -4.27 -13.38 -15.47
N ILE A 396 -4.10 -13.58 -16.78
CA ILE A 396 -3.82 -14.91 -17.36
C ILE A 396 -2.44 -15.43 -16.88
N GLU A 397 -1.41 -14.58 -16.88
CA GLU A 397 -0.08 -14.96 -16.40
C GLU A 397 -0.11 -15.34 -14.91
N ALA A 398 -0.76 -14.53 -14.06
CA ALA A 398 -0.91 -14.82 -12.64
C ALA A 398 -1.74 -16.09 -12.38
N LEU A 399 -2.79 -16.35 -13.17
CA LEU A 399 -3.55 -17.60 -13.12
C LEU A 399 -2.66 -18.81 -13.45
N GLY A 400 -1.82 -18.72 -14.49
CA GLY A 400 -0.89 -19.80 -14.84
C GLY A 400 0.13 -20.10 -13.74
N LEU A 401 0.73 -19.05 -13.18
CA LEU A 401 1.65 -19.20 -12.04
C LEU A 401 0.95 -19.80 -10.81
N TYR A 402 -0.29 -19.38 -10.51
CA TYR A 402 -1.10 -19.96 -9.44
C TYR A 402 -1.33 -21.46 -9.68
N LEU A 403 -1.84 -21.84 -10.86
CA LEU A 403 -2.19 -23.22 -11.18
C LEU A 403 -0.98 -24.15 -11.15
N GLU A 404 0.17 -23.72 -11.68
CA GLU A 404 1.41 -24.51 -11.60
C GLU A 404 1.88 -24.72 -10.15
N THR A 405 1.70 -23.71 -9.31
CA THR A 405 2.21 -23.75 -7.92
C THR A 405 1.25 -24.48 -6.98
N SER A 406 -0.07 -24.31 -7.16
CA SER A 406 -1.10 -24.87 -6.27
C SER A 406 -1.62 -26.23 -6.73
N GLY A 407 -1.58 -26.53 -8.03
CA GLY A 407 -2.22 -27.71 -8.62
C GLY A 407 -3.75 -27.66 -8.64
N ASP A 408 -4.37 -26.49 -8.46
CA ASP A 408 -5.82 -26.30 -8.41
C ASP A 408 -6.47 -26.32 -9.82
N TRP A 409 -6.43 -27.49 -10.46
CA TRP A 409 -6.96 -27.67 -11.81
C TRP A 409 -8.49 -27.62 -11.90
N GLU A 410 -9.20 -27.70 -10.78
CA GLU A 410 -10.65 -27.49 -10.74
C GLU A 410 -10.97 -26.01 -10.93
N PHE A 411 -10.23 -25.12 -10.27
CA PHE A 411 -10.37 -23.68 -10.48
C PHE A 411 -10.06 -23.26 -11.92
N LEU A 412 -9.13 -23.94 -12.61
CA LEU A 412 -8.95 -23.73 -14.05
C LEU A 412 -10.25 -23.96 -14.83
N ARG A 413 -11.00 -25.03 -14.54
CA ARG A 413 -12.28 -25.30 -15.22
C ARG A 413 -13.28 -24.18 -15.00
N GLU A 414 -13.32 -23.61 -13.79
CA GLU A 414 -14.17 -22.46 -13.45
C GLU A 414 -13.77 -21.20 -14.21
N GLN A 415 -12.46 -20.94 -14.34
CA GLN A 415 -11.93 -19.68 -14.87
C GLN A 415 -11.68 -19.69 -16.39
N TYR A 416 -11.55 -20.86 -17.01
CA TYR A 416 -11.27 -20.97 -18.45
C TYR A 416 -12.30 -20.28 -19.37
N PRO A 417 -13.61 -20.19 -19.06
CA PRO A 417 -14.54 -19.35 -19.81
C PRO A 417 -14.12 -17.88 -19.89
N VAL A 418 -13.50 -17.33 -18.84
CA VAL A 418 -12.99 -15.95 -18.82
C VAL A 418 -11.79 -15.82 -19.75
N VAL A 419 -10.88 -16.80 -19.77
CA VAL A 419 -9.74 -16.85 -20.71
C VAL A 419 -10.24 -16.78 -22.16
N ARG A 420 -11.25 -17.59 -22.50
CA ARG A 420 -11.87 -17.57 -23.84
C ARG A 420 -12.54 -16.22 -24.16
N LYS A 421 -13.20 -15.61 -23.17
CA LYS A 421 -13.81 -14.28 -23.30
C LYS A 421 -12.77 -13.22 -23.62
N ILE A 422 -11.66 -13.19 -22.89
CA ILE A 422 -10.53 -12.27 -23.11
C ILE A 422 -9.96 -12.47 -24.52
N TYR A 423 -9.63 -13.71 -24.89
CA TYR A 423 -9.12 -14.02 -26.24
C TYR A 423 -10.05 -13.51 -27.34
N LYS A 424 -11.35 -13.85 -27.26
CA LYS A 424 -12.33 -13.47 -28.29
C LYS A 424 -12.48 -11.95 -28.40
N ALA A 425 -12.49 -11.25 -27.28
CA ALA A 425 -12.61 -9.80 -27.25
C ALA A 425 -11.37 -9.11 -27.83
N LEU A 426 -10.16 -9.53 -27.44
CA LEU A 426 -8.93 -8.98 -28.01
C LEU A 426 -8.79 -9.28 -29.50
N ALA A 427 -9.23 -10.45 -29.96
CA ALA A 427 -9.25 -10.80 -31.38
C ALA A 427 -10.27 -9.96 -32.19
N GLY A 428 -11.41 -9.61 -31.58
CA GLY A 428 -12.48 -8.82 -32.21
C GLY A 428 -12.33 -7.30 -32.05
N GLY A 429 -11.52 -6.86 -31.09
CA GLY A 429 -11.38 -5.47 -30.68
C GLY A 429 -12.13 -5.14 -29.40
N THR A 430 -11.52 -4.30 -28.55
CA THR A 430 -12.09 -3.80 -27.30
C THR A 430 -12.03 -2.26 -27.24
N LYS A 431 -12.23 -1.67 -26.05
CA LYS A 431 -12.10 -0.23 -25.82
C LYS A 431 -10.69 0.26 -26.24
N PHE A 432 -10.56 1.55 -26.58
CA PHE A 432 -9.29 2.19 -27.00
C PHE A 432 -8.67 1.59 -28.27
N ASN A 433 -9.51 0.95 -29.11
CA ASN A 433 -9.07 0.24 -30.31
C ASN A 433 -8.01 -0.83 -30.05
N ILE A 434 -8.01 -1.42 -28.85
CA ILE A 434 -7.16 -2.57 -28.53
C ILE A 434 -7.64 -3.76 -29.36
N ARG A 435 -6.79 -4.27 -30.24
CA ARG A 435 -7.13 -5.42 -31.09
C ARG A 435 -5.89 -6.17 -31.57
N VAL A 436 -6.09 -7.42 -31.96
CA VAL A 436 -5.10 -8.18 -32.71
C VAL A 436 -5.01 -7.64 -34.15
N ASP A 437 -3.81 -7.33 -34.60
CA ASP A 437 -3.50 -7.04 -36.00
C ASP A 437 -3.63 -8.32 -36.83
N ALA A 438 -4.43 -8.27 -37.89
CA ALA A 438 -4.72 -9.43 -38.72
C ALA A 438 -3.49 -9.94 -39.49
N ILE A 439 -2.52 -9.07 -39.78
CA ILE A 439 -1.33 -9.40 -40.58
C ILE A 439 -0.33 -10.16 -39.73
N ASP A 440 0.08 -9.59 -38.60
CA ASP A 440 1.18 -10.13 -37.80
C ASP A 440 0.74 -10.78 -36.47
N GLY A 441 -0.52 -10.65 -36.10
CA GLY A 441 -1.08 -11.24 -34.88
C GLY A 441 -0.72 -10.53 -33.59
N LEU A 442 0.01 -9.41 -33.66
CA LEU A 442 0.38 -8.61 -32.50
C LEU A 442 -0.81 -7.79 -32.03
N LEU A 443 -0.92 -7.56 -30.71
CA LEU A 443 -1.83 -6.58 -30.14
C LEU A 443 -1.33 -5.17 -30.43
N THR A 444 -2.24 -4.36 -30.96
CA THR A 444 -2.09 -2.93 -31.16
C THR A 444 -3.24 -2.19 -30.52
N TRP A 445 -3.03 -0.92 -30.21
CA TRP A 445 -4.08 -0.01 -29.78
C TRP A 445 -3.82 1.38 -30.37
N ASN A 446 -4.89 2.18 -30.53
CA ASN A 446 -4.76 3.53 -31.07
C ASN A 446 -5.92 4.40 -30.58
N GLU A 447 -5.67 5.19 -29.54
CA GLU A 447 -6.61 6.18 -29.02
C GLU A 447 -5.82 7.42 -28.57
N SER A 448 -6.27 8.60 -28.97
CA SER A 448 -5.63 9.86 -28.60
C SER A 448 -5.92 10.26 -27.15
N GLY A 449 -4.95 10.92 -26.50
CA GLY A 449 -5.16 11.55 -25.18
C GLY A 449 -5.28 10.57 -24.01
N VAL A 450 -4.95 9.30 -24.21
CA VAL A 450 -4.93 8.27 -23.16
C VAL A 450 -3.55 7.62 -23.06
N ALA A 451 -3.23 7.12 -21.87
CA ALA A 451 -2.08 6.26 -21.63
C ALA A 451 -2.58 5.01 -20.90
N ILE A 452 -2.45 3.83 -21.51
CA ILE A 452 -3.09 2.60 -21.05
C ILE A 452 -2.11 1.44 -20.77
N THR A 453 -0.81 1.74 -20.82
CA THR A 453 0.27 0.82 -20.38
C THR A 453 0.65 1.12 -18.93
N TRP A 454 1.59 0.39 -18.33
CA TRP A 454 2.06 0.72 -16.98
C TRP A 454 2.83 2.05 -16.88
N MET A 455 3.33 2.56 -18.02
CA MET A 455 3.91 3.90 -18.10
C MET A 455 2.81 4.90 -18.49
N ASP A 456 1.92 5.24 -17.55
CA ASP A 456 0.63 5.93 -17.80
C ASP A 456 0.54 7.39 -17.30
N ALA A 457 1.66 8.03 -16.97
CA ALA A 457 1.68 9.44 -16.61
C ALA A 457 1.16 10.37 -17.73
N LEU A 458 0.25 11.28 -17.35
CA LEU A 458 -0.34 12.30 -18.22
C LEU A 458 -0.01 13.70 -17.68
N VAL A 459 0.51 14.58 -18.53
CA VAL A 459 0.67 16.01 -18.22
C VAL A 459 -0.20 16.83 -19.15
N ASN A 460 -1.12 17.62 -18.60
CA ASN A 460 -2.08 18.43 -19.38
C ASN A 460 -2.84 17.60 -20.43
N GLY A 461 -3.24 16.37 -20.09
CA GLY A 461 -3.96 15.46 -20.99
C GLY A 461 -3.10 14.78 -22.06
N SER A 462 -1.78 14.97 -22.04
CA SER A 462 -0.85 14.36 -22.99
C SER A 462 0.00 13.28 -22.31
N PRO A 463 0.14 12.07 -22.89
CA PRO A 463 1.06 11.05 -22.39
C PRO A 463 2.50 11.55 -22.35
N VAL A 464 3.13 11.44 -21.18
CA VAL A 464 4.57 11.72 -21.01
C VAL A 464 5.40 10.68 -21.77
N THR A 465 4.96 9.43 -21.71
CA THR A 465 5.53 8.28 -22.39
C THR A 465 4.52 7.74 -23.39
N PRO A 466 4.44 8.28 -24.62
CA PRO A 466 3.52 7.79 -25.62
C PRO A 466 3.93 6.39 -26.07
N ARG A 467 3.05 5.41 -25.84
CA ARG A 467 3.27 3.99 -26.17
C ARG A 467 2.10 3.40 -26.98
N CYS A 468 1.53 4.23 -27.85
CA CYS A 468 0.48 3.86 -28.79
C CYS A 468 1.04 2.92 -29.86
N GLY A 469 0.25 1.93 -30.30
CA GLY A 469 0.68 0.88 -31.22
C GLY A 469 0.97 -0.45 -30.51
N LYS A 470 2.05 -1.12 -30.91
CA LYS A 470 2.44 -2.45 -30.43
C LYS A 470 3.59 -2.31 -29.44
N CYS A 471 3.34 -2.60 -28.16
CA CYS A 471 4.36 -2.57 -27.10
C CYS A 471 5.03 -3.94 -26.93
N VAL A 472 6.34 -3.98 -26.66
CA VAL A 472 7.12 -5.23 -26.59
C VAL A 472 6.64 -6.18 -25.48
N GLU A 473 6.41 -5.68 -24.27
CA GLU A 473 6.01 -6.47 -23.10
C GLU A 473 4.56 -6.92 -23.18
N ILE A 474 3.69 -6.11 -23.77
CA ILE A 474 2.27 -6.44 -23.96
C ILE A 474 2.13 -7.57 -24.98
N ASN A 475 2.92 -7.53 -26.04
CA ASN A 475 2.92 -8.59 -27.04
C ASN A 475 3.61 -9.87 -26.55
N ALA A 476 4.62 -9.76 -25.68
CA ALA A 476 5.19 -10.91 -25.00
C ALA A 476 4.20 -11.53 -24.00
N LEU A 477 3.45 -10.70 -23.26
CA LEU A 477 2.34 -11.13 -22.40
C LEU A 477 1.24 -11.81 -23.21
N TRP A 478 0.91 -11.29 -24.39
CA TRP A 478 -0.04 -11.90 -25.31
C TRP A 478 0.42 -13.28 -25.78
N TYR A 479 1.69 -13.40 -26.17
CA TYR A 479 2.29 -14.69 -26.49
C TYR A 479 2.20 -15.66 -25.30
N SER A 480 2.56 -15.22 -24.09
CA SER A 480 2.48 -16.05 -22.89
C SER A 480 1.04 -16.51 -22.61
N ALA A 481 0.08 -15.59 -22.71
CA ALA A 481 -1.34 -15.90 -22.54
C ALA A 481 -1.86 -16.93 -23.55
N LEU A 482 -1.43 -16.87 -24.82
CA LEU A 482 -1.76 -17.87 -25.83
C LEU A 482 -1.13 -19.24 -25.51
N CYS A 483 0.12 -19.28 -25.05
CA CYS A 483 0.78 -20.52 -24.62
C CYS A 483 0.07 -21.16 -23.43
N TRP A 484 -0.39 -20.35 -22.46
CA TRP A 484 -1.22 -20.82 -21.36
C TRP A 484 -2.56 -21.37 -21.84
N ALA A 485 -3.26 -20.60 -22.67
CA ALA A 485 -4.55 -20.99 -23.22
C ALA A 485 -4.47 -22.30 -24.03
N GLU A 486 -3.39 -22.50 -24.80
CA GLU A 486 -3.11 -23.75 -25.51
C GLU A 486 -2.93 -24.93 -24.55
N GLN A 487 -2.12 -24.78 -23.51
CA GLN A 487 -1.90 -25.84 -22.51
C GLN A 487 -3.19 -26.20 -21.77
N TRP A 488 -3.98 -25.20 -21.38
CA TRP A 488 -5.26 -25.43 -20.71
C TRP A 488 -6.29 -26.04 -21.65
N ALA A 489 -6.32 -25.65 -22.92
CA ALA A 489 -7.17 -26.30 -23.92
C ALA A 489 -6.83 -27.79 -24.09
N LYS A 490 -5.53 -28.16 -24.04
CA LYS A 490 -5.09 -29.57 -24.04
C LYS A 490 -5.58 -30.28 -22.79
N PHE A 491 -5.40 -29.68 -21.62
CA PHE A 491 -5.84 -30.24 -20.34
C PHE A 491 -7.36 -30.48 -20.30
N LEU A 492 -8.15 -29.60 -20.93
CA LEU A 492 -9.60 -29.65 -20.99
C LEU A 492 -10.17 -30.47 -22.17
N ASP A 493 -9.31 -31.12 -22.95
CA ASP A 493 -9.68 -31.91 -24.15
C ASP A 493 -10.49 -31.10 -25.19
N LEU A 494 -9.97 -29.92 -25.54
CA LEU A 494 -10.59 -28.99 -26.49
C LEU A 494 -9.74 -28.85 -27.78
N PRO A 495 -9.71 -29.86 -28.66
CA PRO A 495 -8.74 -29.96 -29.76
C PRO A 495 -8.81 -28.79 -30.76
N GLN A 496 -10.01 -28.27 -31.04
CA GLN A 496 -10.17 -27.10 -31.92
C GLN A 496 -9.51 -25.84 -31.31
N GLN A 497 -9.64 -25.63 -30.00
CA GLN A 497 -9.03 -24.49 -29.33
C GLN A 497 -7.50 -24.65 -29.25
N VAL A 498 -7.01 -25.88 -29.06
CA VAL A 498 -5.56 -26.18 -29.12
C VAL A 498 -4.98 -25.76 -30.47
N GLU A 499 -5.61 -26.17 -31.57
CA GLU A 499 -5.13 -25.82 -32.92
C GLU A 499 -5.13 -24.29 -33.14
N VAL A 500 -6.21 -23.61 -32.77
CA VAL A 500 -6.33 -22.15 -32.91
C VAL A 500 -5.23 -21.44 -32.11
N TYR A 501 -5.06 -21.77 -30.82
CA TYR A 501 -4.06 -21.10 -29.99
C TYR A 501 -2.64 -21.41 -30.44
N ALA A 502 -2.34 -22.64 -30.87
CA ALA A 502 -1.02 -23.01 -31.39
C ALA A 502 -0.67 -22.24 -32.68
N GLN A 503 -1.63 -22.09 -33.61
CA GLN A 503 -1.43 -21.32 -34.83
C GLN A 503 -1.17 -19.83 -34.54
N VAL A 504 -1.99 -19.23 -33.65
CA VAL A 504 -1.85 -17.80 -33.31
C VAL A 504 -0.57 -17.56 -32.50
N SER A 505 -0.25 -18.41 -31.52
CA SER A 505 0.97 -18.27 -30.70
C SER A 505 2.23 -18.38 -31.56
N GLN A 506 2.27 -19.30 -32.53
CA GLN A 506 3.39 -19.42 -33.45
C GLN A 506 3.54 -18.19 -34.35
N ARG A 507 2.45 -17.63 -34.86
CA ARG A 507 2.49 -16.38 -35.62
C ARG A 507 3.03 -15.22 -34.77
N VAL A 508 2.51 -15.06 -33.56
CA VAL A 508 2.97 -14.03 -32.62
C VAL A 508 4.45 -14.22 -32.26
N ARG A 509 4.91 -15.45 -32.04
CA ARG A 509 6.32 -15.78 -31.78
C ARG A 509 7.24 -15.27 -32.88
N LEU A 510 6.86 -15.48 -34.14
CA LEU A 510 7.61 -15.00 -35.30
C LEU A 510 7.56 -13.46 -35.39
N SER A 511 6.39 -12.86 -35.19
CA SER A 511 6.20 -11.41 -35.25
C SER A 511 6.89 -10.66 -34.10
N LEU A 512 7.07 -11.28 -32.94
CA LEU A 512 7.83 -10.71 -31.82
C LEU A 512 9.28 -10.39 -32.19
N GLN A 513 9.84 -11.06 -33.22
CA GLN A 513 11.18 -10.76 -33.71
C GLN A 513 11.28 -9.36 -34.34
N LYS A 514 10.16 -8.73 -34.74
CA LYS A 514 10.14 -7.34 -35.21
C LYS A 514 10.60 -6.34 -34.14
N PHE A 515 10.48 -6.69 -32.86
CA PHE A 515 10.97 -5.84 -31.77
C PHE A 515 12.49 -5.93 -31.59
N TRP A 516 13.19 -6.88 -32.20
CA TRP A 516 14.63 -7.00 -31.98
C TRP A 516 15.43 -6.02 -32.85
N ASN A 517 16.18 -5.13 -32.22
CA ASN A 517 17.10 -4.22 -32.89
C ASN A 517 18.51 -4.86 -32.95
N HIS A 518 18.86 -5.43 -34.10
CA HIS A 518 20.16 -6.07 -34.32
C HIS A 518 21.35 -5.12 -34.17
N HIS A 519 21.19 -3.84 -34.51
CA HIS A 519 22.29 -2.87 -34.41
C HIS A 519 22.61 -2.48 -32.97
N GLN A 520 21.56 -2.38 -32.14
CA GLN A 520 21.69 -1.99 -30.74
C GLN A 520 21.88 -3.18 -29.80
N GLY A 521 21.53 -4.40 -30.24
CA GLY A 521 21.51 -5.58 -29.37
C GLY A 521 20.47 -5.48 -28.26
N TYR A 522 19.36 -4.78 -28.54
CA TYR A 522 18.27 -4.52 -27.59
C TYR A 522 16.92 -4.49 -28.30
N PHE A 523 15.82 -4.34 -27.54
CA PHE A 523 14.48 -4.25 -28.11
C PHE A 523 14.10 -2.82 -28.51
N TYR A 524 13.37 -2.68 -29.62
CA TYR A 524 12.48 -1.55 -29.81
C TYR A 524 11.38 -1.60 -28.74
N ASP A 525 11.11 -0.49 -28.07
CA ASP A 525 10.12 -0.44 -26.99
C ASP A 525 8.68 -0.54 -27.52
N VAL A 526 8.44 0.15 -28.64
CA VAL A 526 7.14 0.29 -29.29
C VAL A 526 7.31 0.30 -30.81
N ILE A 527 6.36 -0.31 -31.52
CA ILE A 527 6.13 -0.11 -32.95
C ILE A 527 4.86 0.71 -33.09
N SER A 528 4.94 1.93 -33.64
CA SER A 528 3.79 2.83 -33.74
C SER A 528 2.73 2.31 -34.72
N PRO A 529 1.50 2.86 -34.72
CA PRO A 529 0.49 2.52 -35.72
C PRO A 529 0.95 2.78 -37.18
N GLU A 530 1.93 3.66 -37.37
CA GLU A 530 2.58 3.99 -38.64
C GLU A 530 3.85 3.14 -38.90
N ASP A 531 4.04 2.06 -38.14
CA ASP A 531 5.19 1.15 -38.20
C ASP A 531 6.56 1.81 -37.91
N LEU A 532 6.57 2.95 -37.21
CA LEU A 532 7.80 3.56 -36.71
C LEU A 532 8.34 2.80 -35.50
N LEU A 533 9.65 2.56 -35.47
CA LEU A 533 10.31 1.76 -34.44
C LEU A 533 10.94 2.68 -33.38
N ASP A 534 10.50 2.58 -32.12
CA ASP A 534 11.11 3.34 -31.00
C ASP A 534 12.30 2.58 -30.40
N SER A 535 13.52 3.05 -30.65
CA SER A 535 14.77 2.43 -30.19
C SER A 535 15.24 2.86 -28.79
N LYS A 536 14.39 3.56 -28.02
CA LYS A 536 14.73 3.93 -26.65
C LYS A 536 14.99 2.70 -25.79
N ILE A 537 16.09 2.71 -25.04
CA ILE A 537 16.44 1.64 -24.10
C ILE A 537 15.58 1.81 -22.86
N ARG A 538 14.60 0.92 -22.70
CA ARG A 538 13.65 0.86 -21.59
C ARG A 538 13.57 -0.55 -21.00
N PRO A 539 13.09 -0.69 -19.75
CA PRO A 539 13.05 -2.00 -19.08
C PRO A 539 11.93 -2.93 -19.59
N ASN A 540 11.05 -2.48 -20.50
CA ASN A 540 9.92 -3.27 -20.99
C ASN A 540 10.35 -4.56 -21.71
N GLY A 541 11.46 -4.50 -22.45
CA GLY A 541 12.06 -5.71 -23.03
C GLY A 541 12.48 -6.74 -21.98
N ILE A 542 12.86 -6.31 -20.78
CA ILE A 542 13.21 -7.21 -19.66
C ILE A 542 11.96 -7.87 -19.08
N ILE A 543 10.84 -7.15 -18.99
CA ILE A 543 9.55 -7.76 -18.63
C ILE A 543 9.21 -8.89 -19.62
N ALA A 544 9.35 -8.62 -20.92
CA ALA A 544 9.09 -9.61 -21.97
C ALA A 544 9.93 -10.90 -21.83
N LEU A 545 11.17 -10.77 -21.37
CA LEU A 545 12.08 -11.89 -21.12
C LEU A 545 11.74 -12.70 -19.86
N ALA A 546 11.06 -12.09 -18.89
CA ALA A 546 10.80 -12.65 -17.57
C ALA A 546 9.55 -13.55 -17.49
N LEU A 547 8.60 -13.37 -18.41
CA LEU A 547 7.31 -14.10 -18.46
C LEU A 547 7.52 -15.60 -18.58
N ARG A 548 6.61 -16.42 -18.01
CA ARG A 548 6.72 -17.89 -18.00
C ARG A 548 7.06 -18.43 -19.39
N HIS A 549 6.29 -18.04 -20.40
CA HIS A 549 6.57 -18.38 -21.80
C HIS A 549 7.25 -17.22 -22.51
N CYS A 550 8.49 -17.44 -22.96
CA CYS A 550 9.29 -16.44 -23.65
C CYS A 550 9.51 -16.85 -25.12
N ALA A 551 9.36 -15.89 -26.03
CA ALA A 551 9.53 -16.09 -27.47
C ALA A 551 10.96 -15.82 -27.97
N PHE A 552 11.81 -15.21 -27.14
CA PHE A 552 13.15 -14.76 -27.53
C PHE A 552 14.20 -15.83 -27.29
N SER A 553 15.22 -15.81 -28.15
CA SER A 553 16.35 -16.74 -28.09
C SER A 553 17.26 -16.45 -26.89
N PRO A 554 18.06 -17.43 -26.43
CA PRO A 554 19.06 -17.20 -25.41
C PRO A 554 20.07 -16.10 -25.77
N GLU A 555 20.43 -15.96 -27.04
CA GLU A 555 21.35 -14.94 -27.52
C GLU A 555 20.75 -13.53 -27.35
N GLN A 556 19.49 -13.34 -27.75
CA GLN A 556 18.77 -12.08 -27.55
C GLN A 556 18.60 -11.76 -26.07
N GLY A 557 18.19 -12.76 -25.27
CA GLY A 557 18.01 -12.60 -23.82
C GLY A 557 19.29 -12.15 -23.13
N ARG A 558 20.42 -12.81 -23.42
CA ARG A 558 21.73 -12.47 -22.85
C ARG A 558 22.19 -11.07 -23.27
N ALA A 559 22.06 -10.71 -24.54
CA ALA A 559 22.44 -9.39 -25.04
C ALA A 559 21.60 -8.27 -24.41
N ALA A 560 20.28 -8.46 -24.32
CA ALA A 560 19.40 -7.48 -23.70
C ALA A 560 19.65 -7.33 -22.20
N LEU A 561 19.87 -8.45 -21.49
CA LEU A 561 20.22 -8.41 -20.07
C LEU A 561 21.53 -7.68 -19.83
N GLN A 562 22.56 -7.89 -20.66
CA GLN A 562 23.82 -7.17 -20.55
C GLN A 562 23.60 -5.66 -20.73
N MET A 563 22.85 -5.25 -21.76
CA MET A 563 22.50 -3.85 -21.98
C MET A 563 21.75 -3.25 -20.78
N ALA A 564 20.77 -3.96 -20.23
CA ALA A 564 20.01 -3.49 -19.08
C ALA A 564 20.86 -3.42 -17.81
N SER A 565 21.78 -4.37 -17.58
CA SER A 565 22.77 -4.31 -16.49
C SER A 565 23.61 -3.04 -16.58
N ASP A 566 24.08 -2.70 -17.78
CA ASP A 566 25.01 -1.59 -17.99
C ASP A 566 24.32 -0.22 -17.97
N ARG A 567 23.06 -0.15 -18.44
CA ARG A 567 22.36 1.12 -18.69
C ARG A 567 21.24 1.43 -17.70
N LEU A 568 20.54 0.41 -17.21
CA LEU A 568 19.28 0.59 -16.47
C LEU A 568 19.36 0.13 -15.02
N LEU A 569 20.11 -0.92 -14.71
CA LEU A 569 20.18 -1.50 -13.38
C LEU A 569 20.82 -0.51 -12.38
N THR A 570 20.22 -0.45 -11.20
CA THR A 570 20.67 0.32 -10.04
C THR A 570 20.60 -0.56 -8.79
N PRO A 571 21.14 -0.11 -7.64
CA PRO A 571 21.00 -0.84 -6.38
C PRO A 571 19.55 -1.07 -5.91
N TYR A 572 18.57 -0.34 -6.45
CA TYR A 572 17.17 -0.37 -5.99
C TYR A 572 16.19 -0.94 -7.03
N GLY A 573 16.62 -1.17 -8.27
CA GLY A 573 15.74 -1.57 -9.37
C GLY A 573 16.24 -1.07 -10.72
N LEU A 574 15.35 -0.95 -11.71
CA LEU A 574 15.72 -0.50 -13.05
C LEU A 574 15.22 0.92 -13.31
N ARG A 575 16.07 1.74 -13.93
CA ARG A 575 15.66 3.02 -14.54
C ARG A 575 14.65 2.77 -15.66
N THR A 576 13.70 3.68 -15.77
CA THR A 576 12.65 3.64 -16.80
C THR A 576 13.11 4.07 -18.19
N LEU A 577 14.27 4.73 -18.27
CA LEU A 577 14.91 5.19 -19.50
C LEU A 577 16.43 5.24 -19.30
N ASP A 578 17.20 4.94 -20.34
CA ASP A 578 18.67 5.06 -20.35
C ASP A 578 19.13 6.51 -20.09
N PRO A 579 20.04 6.74 -19.13
CA PRO A 579 20.63 8.06 -18.87
C PRO A 579 21.27 8.77 -20.08
N ALA A 580 21.65 8.02 -21.12
CA ALA A 580 22.18 8.62 -22.35
C ALA A 580 21.10 9.24 -23.27
N ASP A 581 19.81 8.96 -23.02
CA ASP A 581 18.72 9.52 -23.82
C ASP A 581 18.48 11.00 -23.47
N PRO A 582 18.32 11.91 -24.46
CA PRO A 582 18.06 13.33 -24.20
C PRO A 582 16.79 13.64 -23.40
N SER A 583 15.82 12.73 -23.37
CA SER A 583 14.58 12.86 -22.60
C SER A 583 14.69 12.33 -21.17
N TYR A 584 15.87 11.82 -20.76
CA TYR A 584 16.13 11.34 -19.42
C TYR A 584 15.94 12.42 -18.34
N ARG A 585 15.25 12.03 -17.27
CA ARG A 585 14.99 12.81 -16.06
C ARG A 585 15.20 11.92 -14.85
N GLY A 586 16.39 11.99 -14.26
CA GLY A 586 16.79 11.16 -13.12
C GLY A 586 16.29 11.66 -11.76
N SER A 587 15.58 12.78 -11.66
CA SER A 587 15.03 13.28 -10.40
C SER A 587 13.50 13.34 -10.41
N TYR A 588 12.88 12.74 -9.40
CA TYR A 588 11.43 12.80 -9.15
C TYR A 588 11.14 13.77 -8.01
N GLN A 589 11.01 15.05 -8.34
CA GLN A 589 10.78 16.13 -7.37
C GLN A 589 9.92 17.24 -7.98
N GLY A 590 9.45 18.16 -7.14
CA GLY A 590 8.68 19.33 -7.56
C GLY A 590 7.17 19.11 -7.54
N ASN A 591 6.47 19.95 -8.30
CA ASN A 591 5.01 19.95 -8.35
C ASN A 591 4.48 18.68 -9.06
N PRO A 592 3.15 18.43 -9.09
CA PRO A 592 2.61 17.24 -9.75
C PRO A 592 3.05 17.08 -11.22
N GLY A 593 3.09 18.16 -11.99
CA GLY A 593 3.52 18.11 -13.40
C GLY A 593 4.99 17.76 -13.59
N ASP A 594 5.89 18.30 -12.75
CA ASP A 594 7.33 17.96 -12.80
C ASP A 594 7.55 16.48 -12.50
N ARG A 595 6.84 15.98 -11.48
CA ARG A 595 6.89 14.59 -11.03
C ARG A 595 6.33 13.64 -12.08
N ASP A 596 5.15 13.90 -12.63
CA ASP A 596 4.55 13.09 -13.69
C ASP A 596 5.47 13.03 -14.93
N ALA A 597 6.14 14.14 -15.23
CA ALA A 597 7.05 14.22 -16.37
C ALA A 597 8.35 13.41 -16.18
N SER A 598 8.78 13.07 -14.96
CA SER A 598 9.93 12.18 -14.71
C SER A 598 9.56 10.76 -14.30
N TYR A 599 8.30 10.51 -13.94
CA TYR A 599 7.78 9.26 -13.36
C TYR A 599 8.16 7.99 -14.15
N HIS A 600 8.17 8.08 -15.49
CA HIS A 600 8.63 7.01 -16.39
C HIS A 600 9.71 7.46 -17.38
N GLN A 601 10.48 8.50 -17.03
CA GLN A 601 11.52 9.07 -17.91
C GLN A 601 12.92 9.01 -17.29
N GLY A 602 13.17 8.10 -16.35
CA GLY A 602 14.49 7.94 -15.74
C GLY A 602 14.45 7.49 -14.29
N THR A 603 13.32 7.73 -13.61
CA THR A 603 13.00 7.19 -12.28
C THR A 603 13.23 5.68 -12.21
N VAL A 604 13.80 5.21 -11.10
CA VAL A 604 14.02 3.79 -10.81
C VAL A 604 12.75 3.19 -10.22
N TRP A 605 12.32 2.05 -10.77
CA TRP A 605 11.20 1.26 -10.24
C TRP A 605 11.69 -0.06 -9.67
N VAL A 606 11.28 -0.36 -8.43
CA VAL A 606 11.77 -1.54 -7.70
C VAL A 606 11.20 -2.84 -8.25
N TRP A 607 9.91 -2.88 -8.56
CA TRP A 607 9.24 -4.12 -9.01
C TRP A 607 9.87 -4.70 -10.30
N LEU A 608 10.49 -3.85 -11.13
CA LEU A 608 11.22 -4.28 -12.33
C LEU A 608 12.43 -5.17 -12.00
N LEU A 609 12.98 -5.05 -10.79
CA LEU A 609 14.07 -5.91 -10.33
C LEU A 609 13.68 -7.38 -10.41
N GLY A 610 12.44 -7.73 -10.04
CA GLY A 610 12.00 -9.12 -10.11
C GLY A 610 11.93 -9.65 -11.53
N SER A 611 11.49 -8.83 -12.48
CA SER A 611 11.56 -9.19 -13.90
C SER A 611 13.00 -9.42 -14.36
N PHE A 612 13.92 -8.53 -13.97
CA PHE A 612 15.33 -8.64 -14.31
C PHE A 612 15.99 -9.91 -13.75
N LEU A 613 15.77 -10.21 -12.46
CA LEU A 613 16.36 -11.39 -11.80
C LEU A 613 15.83 -12.70 -12.40
N ARG A 614 14.53 -12.81 -12.66
CA ARG A 614 13.95 -13.99 -13.32
C ARG A 614 14.43 -14.17 -14.76
N ALA A 615 14.54 -13.08 -15.52
CA ALA A 615 15.10 -13.13 -16.86
C ALA A 615 16.57 -13.56 -16.82
N TRP A 616 17.36 -13.06 -15.86
CA TRP A 616 18.74 -13.49 -15.66
C TRP A 616 18.84 -14.99 -15.39
N GLN A 617 18.07 -15.50 -14.42
CA GLN A 617 18.05 -16.92 -14.08
C GLN A 617 17.72 -17.81 -15.28
N ARG A 618 16.79 -17.36 -16.16
CA ARG A 618 16.42 -18.09 -17.38
C ARG A 618 17.58 -18.20 -18.38
N PHE A 619 18.33 -17.13 -18.60
CA PHE A 619 19.31 -17.05 -19.69
C PHE A 619 20.75 -17.29 -19.26
N TYR A 620 20.99 -17.28 -17.94
CA TYR A 620 22.25 -17.56 -17.28
C TYR A 620 22.07 -18.57 -16.13
N PRO A 621 21.53 -19.77 -16.38
CA PRO A 621 21.20 -20.73 -15.31
C PRO A 621 22.43 -21.16 -14.49
N GLU A 622 23.61 -21.18 -15.12
CA GLU A 622 24.88 -21.55 -14.50
C GLU A 622 25.67 -20.34 -13.97
N THR A 623 25.20 -19.11 -14.20
CA THR A 623 25.90 -17.88 -13.77
C THR A 623 25.01 -17.09 -12.84
N LYS A 624 25.31 -17.18 -11.54
CA LYS A 624 24.64 -16.35 -10.53
C LYS A 624 24.93 -14.88 -10.81
N LEU A 625 23.87 -14.07 -10.90
CA LEU A 625 24.01 -12.62 -10.84
C LEU A 625 24.41 -12.24 -9.42
N ASN A 626 25.51 -11.50 -9.26
CA ASN A 626 25.88 -10.96 -7.96
C ASN A 626 25.15 -9.63 -7.70
N PHE A 627 23.82 -9.67 -7.58
CA PHE A 627 23.04 -8.49 -7.21
C PHE A 627 23.11 -8.28 -5.69
N ASP A 628 23.50 -7.08 -5.29
CA ASP A 628 23.58 -6.73 -3.88
C ASP A 628 22.23 -6.24 -3.35
N PHE A 629 21.58 -7.04 -2.50
CA PHE A 629 20.33 -6.65 -1.83
C PHE A 629 20.55 -5.72 -0.63
N HIS A 630 21.78 -5.52 -0.13
CA HIS A 630 22.03 -4.72 1.07
C HIS A 630 21.49 -3.29 0.97
N PRO A 631 21.57 -2.57 -0.16
CA PRO A 631 20.97 -1.24 -0.30
C PRO A 631 19.45 -1.22 -0.09
N LEU A 632 18.73 -2.20 -0.66
CA LEU A 632 17.29 -2.35 -0.45
C LEU A 632 16.93 -2.77 0.98
N LEU A 633 17.73 -3.64 1.59
CA LEU A 633 17.54 -4.05 2.99
C LEU A 633 17.86 -2.91 3.98
N ASN A 634 18.84 -2.07 3.66
CA ASN A 634 19.14 -0.87 4.43
C ASN A 634 17.99 0.14 4.31
N HIS A 635 17.51 0.41 3.10
CA HIS A 635 16.31 1.23 2.87
C HIS A 635 15.13 0.73 3.70
N PHE A 636 14.84 -0.57 3.60
CA PHE A 636 13.76 -1.23 4.35
C PHE A 636 13.85 -1.04 5.86
N GLN A 637 15.07 -0.96 6.41
CA GLN A 637 15.30 -0.85 7.85
C GLN A 637 15.44 0.58 8.36
N GLN A 638 15.85 1.53 7.51
CA GLN A 638 16.39 2.82 7.95
C GLN A 638 15.85 4.04 7.20
N GLU A 639 15.17 3.90 6.06
CA GLU A 639 14.82 5.04 5.21
C GLU A 639 13.32 5.07 4.85
N ALA A 640 12.78 6.27 4.61
CA ALA A 640 11.38 6.50 4.27
C ALA A 640 10.41 5.70 5.17
N GLY A 641 9.64 4.74 4.62
CA GLY A 641 8.75 3.89 5.40
C GLY A 641 9.48 2.70 6.01
N LEU A 642 9.77 2.77 7.32
CA LEU A 642 10.43 1.70 8.05
C LEU A 642 9.60 0.40 7.99
N GLY A 643 10.26 -0.72 7.69
CA GLY A 643 9.60 -2.01 7.49
C GLY A 643 8.84 -2.12 6.18
N SER A 644 9.12 -1.26 5.19
CA SER A 644 8.57 -1.35 3.84
C SER A 644 9.56 -0.91 2.76
N ILE A 645 9.17 -1.03 1.49
CA ILE A 645 9.98 -0.58 0.35
C ILE A 645 9.16 0.45 -0.42
N SER A 646 9.81 1.56 -0.75
CA SER A 646 9.18 2.66 -1.48
C SER A 646 8.82 2.25 -2.90
N GLU A 647 7.89 3.00 -3.47
CA GLU A 647 7.41 2.80 -4.83
C GLU A 647 8.54 2.95 -5.86
N ILE A 648 9.28 4.05 -5.75
CA ILE A 648 10.28 4.48 -6.72
C ILE A 648 11.46 5.14 -6.04
N PHE A 649 12.57 5.26 -6.78
CA PHE A 649 13.77 5.99 -6.36
C PHE A 649 14.20 6.96 -7.47
N ASP A 650 14.88 8.04 -7.10
CA ASP A 650 15.53 8.92 -8.09
C ASP A 650 16.44 8.07 -9.01
N GLY A 651 16.38 8.32 -10.31
CA GLY A 651 17.25 7.72 -11.34
C GLY A 651 18.74 8.01 -11.15
N ASP A 652 19.05 9.20 -10.67
CA ASP A 652 20.42 9.65 -10.40
C ASP A 652 20.85 9.32 -8.97
N SER A 653 22.15 9.09 -8.81
CA SER A 653 22.77 8.96 -7.47
C SER A 653 22.50 10.23 -6.64
N PRO A 654 22.18 10.13 -5.34
CA PRO A 654 22.26 8.95 -4.48
C PRO A 654 21.00 8.07 -4.44
N HIS A 655 20.09 8.18 -5.41
CA HIS A 655 18.85 7.40 -5.47
C HIS A 655 17.95 7.59 -4.24
N HIS A 656 17.53 8.83 -3.96
CA HIS A 656 16.62 9.05 -2.83
C HIS A 656 15.30 8.29 -3.04
N PRO A 657 14.70 7.71 -1.98
CA PRO A 657 13.37 7.11 -2.06
C PRO A 657 12.31 8.17 -2.34
N ARG A 658 11.34 7.81 -3.19
CA ARG A 658 10.28 8.67 -3.71
C ARG A 658 8.96 7.88 -3.79
N GLY A 659 7.91 8.59 -4.19
CA GLY A 659 6.59 7.98 -4.35
C GLY A 659 5.98 7.58 -3.01
N ALA A 660 5.07 6.61 -3.04
CA ALA A 660 4.52 6.01 -1.83
C ALA A 660 5.63 5.35 -1.00
N ILE A 661 5.59 5.54 0.32
CA ILE A 661 6.61 5.02 1.24
C ILE A 661 6.60 3.49 1.33
N ALA A 662 5.47 2.88 1.02
CA ALA A 662 5.19 1.45 1.10
C ALA A 662 4.39 1.03 -0.12
N GLN A 663 4.95 0.15 -0.96
CA GLN A 663 4.33 -0.23 -2.23
C GLN A 663 4.31 -1.76 -2.44
N ALA A 664 3.14 -2.29 -2.82
CA ALA A 664 2.83 -3.73 -2.82
C ALA A 664 3.71 -4.52 -3.79
N TRP A 665 3.78 -4.13 -5.07
CA TRP A 665 4.66 -4.78 -6.05
C TRP A 665 6.15 -4.68 -5.74
N SER A 666 6.62 -3.60 -5.09
CA SER A 666 8.03 -3.46 -4.66
C SER A 666 8.36 -4.52 -3.61
N ILE A 667 7.54 -4.61 -2.55
CA ILE A 667 7.70 -5.62 -1.50
C ILE A 667 7.51 -7.02 -2.05
N ALA A 668 6.52 -7.24 -2.90
CA ALA A 668 6.21 -8.55 -3.47
C ALA A 668 7.37 -9.11 -4.30
N GLU A 669 7.92 -8.31 -5.21
CA GLU A 669 9.02 -8.76 -6.09
C GLU A 669 10.32 -8.92 -5.30
N VAL A 670 10.62 -8.03 -4.34
CA VAL A 670 11.79 -8.23 -3.46
C VAL A 670 11.64 -9.48 -2.60
N LEU A 671 10.47 -9.72 -2.00
CA LEU A 671 10.21 -10.94 -1.22
C LEU A 671 10.36 -12.20 -2.10
N ARG A 672 9.78 -12.18 -3.30
CA ARG A 672 9.81 -13.29 -4.25
C ARG A 672 11.24 -13.68 -4.60
N GLU A 673 12.07 -12.72 -4.98
CA GLU A 673 13.44 -13.01 -5.42
C GLU A 673 14.39 -13.22 -4.23
N TYR A 674 14.32 -12.40 -3.19
CA TYR A 674 15.22 -12.50 -2.03
C TYR A 674 15.04 -13.81 -1.26
N SER A 675 13.83 -14.39 -1.24
CA SER A 675 13.56 -15.68 -0.59
C SER A 675 14.23 -16.87 -1.29
N GLN A 676 14.52 -16.74 -2.59
CA GLN A 676 15.15 -17.78 -3.41
C GLN A 676 16.64 -17.51 -3.64
N PHE A 677 17.08 -16.28 -3.40
CA PHE A 677 18.47 -15.89 -3.59
C PHE A 677 19.37 -16.55 -2.53
N GLU A 678 20.34 -17.36 -2.95
CA GLU A 678 21.37 -17.89 -2.06
C GLU A 678 22.38 -16.78 -1.74
N ASN A 679 22.78 -16.67 -0.46
CA ASN A 679 23.77 -15.68 -0.01
C ASN A 679 25.17 -15.92 -0.59
#